data_AF-A0A1Q7HHH5-F1
#
_entry.id   AF-A0A1Q7HHH5-F1
#
_cell.length_a   1.000
_cell.length_b   1.000
_cell.length_c   1.000
_cell.angle_alpha   90.00
_cell.angle_beta   90.00
_cell.angle_gamma   90.00
#
_symmetry.space_group_name_H-M   'P 1'
#
loop_
_entity.id
_entity.type
_entity.pdbx_description
1 polymer ?
#
loop_
_entity_poly.entity_id
_entity_poly.type
_entity_poly.pdbx_seq_one_letter_code
_entity_poly.pdbx_strand_id
1 'polypeptide(L)'
;MSTALQADPEVRHDIALTSTARIVTDGKFLRCAAAHSAEGVQDDRFLIKGVTYGTFAPDADGYQFPCPARVAEDFRLMASLGINTVRTYTPPRRDLLDEAARHGLRVMVGLPWSQHVAFLDDFKLKRSIRREITAKVAELCDHPAVLMFALGNEIPPGVVRWHGRMRVERFLRNLYEDAKETAPNSLFTYVNFPPTEFLDLSFFDVCAFNVYLHHAPELRSYLARLQHIAGQKPLLLAETGCDSAREGEAGQAAITSMHLNAAFEEGACGAIAFAWTDEWWRGGHPVTDWNFGLVDRERNMKPAAAAVASAFADAPFSGERQRTWPRASVIICAYNAADTLEDCLASVEQLTYPDYEIILVNDGSKDRTSEIGHRHGRVRVIDIPNGGLSAARNVGLAEATGEIIAYTDADTRVDRDWLTFLVQPFLTSDVVGSGGPNVVPADDPPMAQCIARAPGGPTHVLLDDRIAEHVPGCNMAFRRDALLAIDGFNPIYLRAGDDVDVCWRLQARGWKIGFASAALVWHHHRSSVKAYWRQQVGYGEGETWLMAHHPAKFLDGRMLWRGRIYSPLPFVRSLWGTRINAGVWGTAAFPSVYRTDVHPFAFLPHSIRWQVVSFLMTMAGGLVAATGDHRWASAILLGGGGIGLAATIAKNITYAMRSEVDSLPDAGPRMTARTRRRRLWYRCTVAYLHFIQPLARIRGRIRGVLSPPEVALPQAEPQRSRGPRPSLNEAWRALLLISGTVTEDRFWSETWTSTDRVLATFTDWLRRSRAVRSIEIDEGWSDDRDVSVFVGRWAWLDVRALVEEHGAGKSLLRVSTHLRPTAFGVVAALGLGIALLVGAVFGVALRWPLVGTIAATVT
;
A
#
# COMPACT_ATOMS: atom_id res chain seq x y z
N MET A 1 56.54 -17.44 15.36
CA MET A 1 56.29 -16.05 15.78
C MET A 1 54.87 -15.72 15.32
N SER A 2 53.82 -16.09 16.05
CA SER A 2 53.23 -15.36 17.19
C SER A 2 53.19 -13.85 16.99
N THR A 3 52.10 -13.36 16.42
CA THR A 3 51.52 -12.06 16.73
C THR A 3 50.02 -12.25 16.84
N ALA A 4 49.58 -12.32 18.09
CA ALA A 4 48.19 -12.40 18.49
C ALA A 4 47.46 -11.12 18.05
N LEU A 5 46.33 -11.29 17.36
CA LEU A 5 45.30 -10.26 17.28
C LEU A 5 44.63 -10.22 18.66
N GLN A 6 44.99 -9.22 19.46
CA GLN A 6 44.26 -8.82 20.66
C GLN A 6 42.85 -8.41 20.22
N ALA A 7 41.88 -9.26 20.54
CA ALA A 7 40.47 -8.90 20.47
C ALA A 7 40.19 -7.89 21.60
N ASP A 8 39.74 -6.70 21.22
CA ASP A 8 39.22 -5.68 22.14
C ASP A 8 37.85 -6.19 22.69
N PRO A 9 37.70 -6.40 24.01
CA PRO A 9 36.49 -6.98 24.59
C PRO A 9 35.50 -5.87 24.96
N GLU A 10 35.02 -5.12 23.97
CA GLU A 10 33.77 -4.33 24.10
C GLU A 10 32.89 -4.51 22.86
N VAL A 11 32.65 -5.76 22.48
CA VAL A 11 31.48 -6.08 21.67
C VAL A 11 30.30 -6.12 22.61
N ARG A 12 29.41 -5.12 22.51
CA ARG A 12 28.09 -5.13 23.16
C ARG A 12 27.44 -6.49 22.85
N HIS A 13 27.29 -7.32 23.87
CA HIS A 13 26.48 -8.52 23.78
C HIS A 13 25.03 -8.07 23.50
N ASP A 14 24.60 -8.18 22.24
CA ASP A 14 23.20 -8.31 21.88
C ASP A 14 22.61 -9.38 22.81
N ILE A 15 21.70 -8.93 23.68
CA ILE A 15 20.76 -9.67 24.51
C ILE A 15 21.10 -11.16 24.58
N ALA A 16 21.70 -11.59 25.70
CA ALA A 16 21.66 -13.00 26.07
C ALA A 16 20.19 -13.40 26.08
N LEU A 17 19.72 -14.04 25.01
CA LEU A 17 18.36 -14.54 24.88
C LEU A 17 18.16 -15.49 26.05
N THR A 18 17.51 -15.03 27.12
CA THR A 18 16.97 -15.93 28.14
C THR A 18 16.10 -16.92 27.37
N SER A 19 16.53 -18.18 27.33
CA SER A 19 16.10 -19.21 26.36
C SER A 19 14.60 -19.52 26.35
N THR A 20 13.81 -18.85 27.19
CA THR A 20 12.38 -19.05 27.43
C THR A 20 11.48 -17.93 26.90
N ALA A 21 12.01 -16.77 26.48
CA ALA A 21 11.19 -15.66 25.98
C ALA A 21 10.53 -16.04 24.64
N ARG A 22 9.22 -15.87 24.51
CA ARG A 22 8.47 -16.17 23.27
C ARG A 22 8.59 -15.02 22.28
N ILE A 23 8.75 -15.34 21.00
CA ILE A 23 8.73 -14.35 19.91
C ILE A 23 7.30 -14.16 19.42
N VAL A 24 6.87 -12.92 19.24
CA VAL A 24 5.53 -12.54 18.75
C VAL A 24 5.65 -11.53 17.62
N THR A 25 4.60 -11.41 16.80
CA THR A 25 4.51 -10.35 15.78
C THR A 25 4.06 -9.04 16.42
N ASP A 26 4.70 -7.94 16.05
CA ASP A 26 4.28 -6.58 16.35
C ASP A 26 4.33 -5.74 15.06
N GLY A 27 3.16 -5.54 14.45
CA GLY A 27 3.06 -4.97 13.10
C GLY A 27 3.94 -5.73 12.10
N LYS A 28 4.88 -5.01 11.48
CA LYS A 28 5.84 -5.54 10.50
C LYS A 28 7.06 -6.23 11.09
N PHE A 29 7.19 -6.26 12.42
CA PHE A 29 8.39 -6.72 13.11
C PHE A 29 8.11 -7.89 14.04
N LEU A 30 9.17 -8.49 14.56
CA LEU A 30 9.11 -9.54 15.58
C LEU A 30 9.72 -9.01 16.88
N ARG A 31 9.14 -9.37 18.02
CA ARG A 31 9.60 -8.94 19.35
C ARG A 31 9.58 -10.07 20.38
N CYS A 32 10.41 -9.94 21.41
CA CYS A 32 10.41 -10.80 22.59
C CYS A 32 9.30 -10.39 23.59
N ALA A 33 8.36 -11.30 23.87
CA ALA A 33 7.17 -11.02 24.70
C ALA A 33 7.44 -10.64 26.16
N ALA A 34 8.66 -10.89 26.69
CA ALA A 34 8.99 -10.67 28.11
C ALA A 34 9.46 -9.23 28.45
N ALA A 35 9.60 -8.34 27.45
CA ALA A 35 10.19 -7.01 27.63
C ALA A 35 9.21 -5.92 28.14
N HIS A 36 7.95 -6.25 28.42
CA HIS A 36 6.99 -5.30 29.00
C HIS A 36 7.12 -5.27 30.53
N SER A 37 8.25 -4.76 31.05
CA SER A 37 8.40 -4.37 32.46
C SER A 37 8.22 -2.87 32.64
N ALA A 38 7.60 -2.46 33.75
CA ALA A 38 7.18 -1.09 34.07
C ALA A 38 8.32 -0.07 34.28
N GLU A 39 9.57 -0.41 33.96
CA GLU A 39 10.75 0.43 34.10
C GLU A 39 11.63 0.24 32.86
N GLY A 40 11.62 1.21 31.94
CA GLY A 40 12.56 1.35 30.82
C GLY A 40 12.58 0.21 29.78
N VAL A 41 12.02 0.46 28.59
CA VAL A 41 12.01 -0.50 27.47
C VAL A 41 13.43 -0.71 26.93
N GLN A 42 14.04 -1.85 27.26
CA GLN A 42 15.25 -2.37 26.60
C GLN A 42 14.87 -2.88 25.20
N ASP A 43 15.76 -2.73 24.21
CA ASP A 43 15.57 -3.20 22.82
C ASP A 43 15.08 -4.66 22.81
N ASP A 44 13.86 -4.92 22.34
CA ASP A 44 13.24 -6.25 22.33
C ASP A 44 13.00 -6.79 20.92
N ARG A 45 13.55 -6.14 19.88
CA ARG A 45 13.36 -6.52 18.48
C ARG A 45 14.14 -7.79 18.16
N PHE A 46 13.45 -8.75 17.57
CA PHE A 46 14.06 -9.99 17.12
C PHE A 46 14.21 -9.99 15.60
N LEU A 47 15.45 -9.84 15.12
CA LEU A 47 15.78 -10.00 13.70
C LEU A 47 16.16 -11.45 13.43
N ILE A 48 15.51 -12.10 12.45
CA ILE A 48 15.88 -13.45 12.03
C ILE A 48 17.18 -13.34 11.21
N LYS A 49 18.28 -13.79 11.83
CA LYS A 49 19.62 -13.92 11.24
C LYS A 49 19.84 -15.41 10.97
N GLY A 50 19.33 -15.87 9.83
CA GLY A 50 19.08 -17.29 9.61
C GLY A 50 20.01 -17.99 8.63
N VAL A 51 20.08 -19.32 8.74
CA VAL A 51 20.64 -20.22 7.72
C VAL A 51 19.74 -21.44 7.52
N THR A 52 19.69 -21.98 6.31
CA THR A 52 18.98 -23.24 6.04
C THR A 52 19.84 -24.46 6.39
N TYR A 53 19.19 -25.51 6.90
CA TYR A 53 19.85 -26.73 7.36
C TYR A 53 19.10 -27.99 6.90
N GLY A 54 19.71 -28.71 5.96
CA GLY A 54 19.15 -29.88 5.29
C GLY A 54 18.20 -29.51 4.14
N THR A 55 17.73 -30.47 3.35
CA THR A 55 17.64 -31.90 3.69
C THR A 55 18.93 -32.70 3.50
N PHE A 56 19.17 -33.65 4.41
CA PHE A 56 20.28 -34.60 4.38
C PHE A 56 19.82 -36.01 3.97
N ALA A 57 20.78 -36.90 3.71
CA ALA A 57 20.47 -38.31 3.45
C ALA A 57 19.73 -38.92 4.67
N PRO A 58 18.66 -39.70 4.46
CA PRO A 58 17.93 -40.33 5.55
C PRO A 58 18.80 -41.40 6.24
N ASP A 59 18.71 -41.46 7.57
CA ASP A 59 19.22 -42.59 8.34
C ASP A 59 18.33 -43.85 8.19
N ALA A 60 18.64 -44.91 8.96
CA ALA A 60 17.88 -46.16 8.95
C ALA A 60 16.39 -46.01 9.33
N ASP A 61 16.04 -44.96 10.09
CA ASP A 61 14.67 -44.63 10.51
C ASP A 61 14.01 -43.62 9.56
N GLY A 62 14.69 -43.20 8.49
CA GLY A 62 14.22 -42.16 7.58
C GLY A 62 14.42 -40.73 8.10
N TYR A 63 15.18 -40.52 9.18
CA TYR A 63 15.45 -39.20 9.74
C TYR A 63 16.53 -38.48 8.92
N GLN A 64 16.21 -37.30 8.40
CA GLN A 64 17.02 -36.59 7.41
C GLN A 64 17.91 -35.50 8.02
N PHE A 65 18.56 -35.81 9.15
CA PHE A 65 19.54 -34.94 9.78
C PHE A 65 20.82 -35.72 10.11
N PRO A 66 21.98 -35.05 10.19
CA PRO A 66 23.23 -35.70 10.58
C PRO A 66 23.17 -36.26 12.00
N CYS A 67 24.18 -37.05 12.36
CA CYS A 67 24.28 -37.57 13.73
C CYS A 67 24.35 -36.41 14.75
N PRO A 68 23.86 -36.61 16.00
CA PRO A 68 23.80 -35.54 17.00
C PRO A 68 25.11 -34.80 17.23
N ALA A 69 26.25 -35.51 17.21
CA ALA A 69 27.57 -34.88 17.35
C ALA A 69 27.89 -33.89 16.22
N ARG A 70 27.47 -34.19 14.98
CA ARG A 70 27.64 -33.29 13.84
C ARG A 70 26.71 -32.09 13.95
N VAL A 71 25.46 -32.31 14.36
CA VAL A 71 24.49 -31.23 14.60
C VAL A 71 24.99 -30.25 15.66
N ALA A 72 25.52 -30.76 16.78
CA ALA A 72 26.09 -29.93 17.84
C ALA A 72 27.24 -29.05 17.34
N GLU A 73 28.16 -29.61 16.56
CA GLU A 73 29.27 -28.85 16.00
C GLU A 73 28.81 -27.82 14.95
N ASP A 74 27.89 -28.19 14.06
CA ASP A 74 27.30 -27.28 13.09
C ASP A 74 26.59 -26.10 13.80
N PHE A 75 25.81 -26.36 14.85
CA PHE A 75 25.11 -25.33 15.62
C PHE A 75 26.06 -24.44 16.43
N ARG A 76 27.14 -25.00 16.99
CA ARG A 76 28.20 -24.23 17.64
C ARG A 76 28.86 -23.27 16.66
N LEU A 77 29.18 -23.73 15.45
CA LEU A 77 29.77 -22.90 14.40
C LEU A 77 28.80 -21.83 13.92
N MET A 78 27.52 -22.17 13.70
CA MET A 78 26.49 -21.19 13.34
C MET A 78 26.39 -20.06 14.38
N ALA A 79 26.27 -20.41 15.66
CA ALA A 79 26.19 -19.44 16.75
C ALA A 79 27.44 -18.53 16.79
N SER A 80 28.62 -19.06 16.50
CA SER A 80 29.86 -18.27 16.45
C SER A 80 29.91 -17.24 15.31
N LEU A 81 29.09 -17.41 14.27
CA LEU A 81 28.93 -16.48 13.16
C LEU A 81 27.81 -15.45 13.39
N GLY A 82 27.21 -15.41 14.59
CA GLY A 82 26.08 -14.51 14.89
C GLY A 82 24.74 -14.96 14.29
N ILE A 83 24.66 -16.21 13.81
CA ILE A 83 23.40 -16.83 13.37
C ILE A 83 22.55 -17.12 14.62
N ASN A 84 21.28 -16.75 14.58
CA ASN A 84 20.34 -16.98 15.67
C ASN A 84 19.16 -17.90 15.29
N THR A 85 19.01 -18.22 14.00
CA THR A 85 17.87 -19.00 13.50
C THR A 85 18.31 -20.07 12.49
N VAL A 86 17.76 -21.27 12.62
CA VAL A 86 17.94 -22.38 11.69
C VAL A 86 16.61 -22.70 11.03
N ARG A 87 16.58 -22.77 9.70
CA ARG A 87 15.41 -23.23 8.95
C ARG A 87 15.59 -24.69 8.52
N THR A 88 14.63 -25.55 8.85
CA THR A 88 14.60 -26.94 8.38
C THR A 88 13.55 -27.13 7.29
N TYR A 89 13.65 -28.22 6.52
CA TYR A 89 12.67 -28.62 5.50
C TYR A 89 11.89 -29.86 5.89
N THR A 90 12.35 -30.57 6.91
CA THR A 90 11.70 -31.72 7.52
C THR A 90 11.50 -31.46 9.02
N PRO A 91 10.52 -32.12 9.66
CA PRO A 91 10.28 -31.95 11.08
C PRO A 91 11.47 -32.51 11.88
N PRO A 92 12.14 -31.70 12.73
CA PRO A 92 13.20 -32.20 13.58
C PRO A 92 12.63 -33.04 14.74
N ARG A 93 13.45 -33.93 15.29
CA ARG A 93 13.22 -34.56 16.59
C ARG A 93 13.55 -33.57 17.73
N ARG A 94 13.08 -33.85 18.94
CA ARG A 94 13.28 -32.97 20.11
C ARG A 94 14.76 -32.83 20.49
N ASP A 95 15.59 -33.83 20.26
CA ASP A 95 17.04 -33.78 20.51
C ASP A 95 17.76 -32.70 19.69
N LEU A 96 17.39 -32.51 18.42
CA LEU A 96 17.91 -31.42 17.59
C LEU A 96 17.43 -30.06 18.12
N LEU A 97 16.18 -29.96 18.57
CA LEU A 97 15.66 -28.74 19.18
C LEU A 97 16.35 -28.42 20.52
N ASP A 98 16.66 -29.44 21.32
CA ASP A 98 17.44 -29.31 22.56
C ASP A 98 18.86 -28.80 22.26
N GLU A 99 19.49 -29.30 21.19
CA GLU A 99 20.79 -28.81 20.73
C GLU A 99 20.72 -27.35 20.27
N ALA A 100 19.69 -26.99 19.50
CA ALA A 100 19.46 -25.60 19.09
C ALA A 100 19.34 -24.69 20.33
N ALA A 101 18.54 -25.09 21.33
CA ALA A 101 18.37 -24.35 22.57
C ALA A 101 19.69 -24.19 23.35
N ARG A 102 20.54 -25.24 23.40
CA ARG A 102 21.86 -25.18 24.05
C ARG A 102 22.79 -24.14 23.43
N HIS A 103 22.67 -23.92 22.13
CA HIS A 103 23.46 -22.92 21.40
C HIS A 103 22.74 -21.57 21.21
N GLY A 104 21.58 -21.36 21.86
CA GLY A 104 20.82 -20.12 21.74
C GLY A 104 20.15 -19.91 20.38
N LEU A 105 20.06 -20.96 19.55
CA LEU A 105 19.44 -20.94 18.24
C LEU A 105 17.92 -21.18 18.35
N ARG A 106 17.18 -20.50 17.48
CA ARG A 106 15.76 -20.77 17.24
C ARG A 106 15.57 -21.55 15.94
N VAL A 107 14.48 -22.29 15.83
CA VAL A 107 14.22 -23.18 14.69
C VAL A 107 12.91 -22.80 14.00
N MET A 108 13.01 -22.46 12.72
CA MET A 108 11.89 -22.39 11.80
C MET A 108 11.63 -23.79 11.23
N VAL A 109 10.59 -24.46 11.74
CA VAL A 109 10.31 -25.87 11.45
C VAL A 109 9.59 -26.00 10.11
N GLY A 110 10.24 -26.62 9.14
CA GLY A 110 9.62 -26.99 7.86
C GLY A 110 8.73 -28.22 8.01
N LEU A 111 7.47 -28.09 7.58
CA LEU A 111 6.51 -29.19 7.56
C LEU A 111 6.14 -29.50 6.09
N PRO A 112 6.89 -30.39 5.41
CA PRO A 112 6.66 -30.71 4.01
C PRO A 112 5.45 -31.63 3.87
N TRP A 113 4.78 -31.52 2.73
CA TRP A 113 3.69 -32.41 2.32
C TRP A 113 3.71 -32.55 0.80
N SER A 114 2.81 -33.35 0.23
CA SER A 114 2.74 -33.64 -1.21
C SER A 114 2.25 -32.44 -2.06
N GLN A 115 2.90 -31.28 -1.91
CA GLN A 115 2.56 -30.01 -2.55
C GLN A 115 2.90 -29.95 -4.05
N HIS A 116 3.71 -30.90 -4.54
CA HIS A 116 4.14 -30.99 -5.95
C HIS A 116 3.20 -31.82 -6.83
N VAL A 117 2.15 -32.42 -6.28
CA VAL A 117 1.14 -33.19 -7.03
C VAL A 117 -0.21 -32.48 -7.01
N ALA A 118 -1.19 -32.97 -7.78
CA ALA A 118 -2.56 -32.47 -7.78
C ALA A 118 -3.34 -32.83 -6.50
N PHE A 119 -2.82 -32.41 -5.34
CA PHE A 119 -3.21 -32.86 -4.01
C PHE A 119 -4.67 -32.57 -3.63
N LEU A 120 -5.37 -31.67 -4.34
CA LEU A 120 -6.77 -31.36 -4.08
C LEU A 120 -7.76 -32.31 -4.78
N ASP A 121 -7.28 -33.21 -5.64
CA ASP A 121 -8.12 -34.16 -6.36
C ASP A 121 -8.43 -35.40 -5.51
N ASP A 122 -7.55 -35.75 -4.55
CA ASP A 122 -7.76 -36.85 -3.60
C ASP A 122 -8.19 -36.33 -2.22
N PHE A 123 -9.44 -36.64 -1.84
CA PHE A 123 -9.99 -36.29 -0.55
C PHE A 123 -9.25 -36.94 0.64
N LYS A 124 -8.77 -38.18 0.48
CA LYS A 124 -8.02 -38.90 1.52
C LYS A 124 -6.67 -38.23 1.76
N LEU A 125 -5.95 -37.90 0.68
CA LEU A 125 -4.67 -37.18 0.75
C LEU A 125 -4.85 -35.80 1.38
N LYS A 126 -5.85 -35.02 0.96
CA LYS A 126 -6.16 -33.72 1.57
C LYS A 126 -6.37 -33.82 3.09
N ARG A 127 -7.09 -34.86 3.54
CA ARG A 127 -7.36 -35.09 4.96
C ARG A 127 -6.12 -35.58 5.71
N SER A 128 -5.31 -36.44 5.09
CA SER A 128 -4.07 -36.94 5.71
C SER A 128 -3.07 -35.81 5.91
N ILE A 129 -2.88 -34.94 4.90
CA ILE A 129 -2.01 -33.75 5.00
C ILE A 129 -2.39 -32.90 6.22
N ARG A 130 -3.67 -32.49 6.32
CA ARG A 130 -4.14 -31.67 7.45
C ARG A 130 -3.90 -32.35 8.80
N ARG A 131 -4.18 -33.64 8.90
CA ARG A 131 -4.01 -34.42 10.13
C ARG A 131 -2.52 -34.53 10.53
N GLU A 132 -1.66 -34.87 9.58
CA GLU A 132 -0.23 -35.11 9.82
C GLU A 132 0.50 -33.82 10.20
N ILE A 133 0.25 -32.73 9.48
CA ILE A 133 0.79 -31.40 9.79
C ILE A 133 0.35 -30.97 11.19
N THR A 134 -0.95 -31.07 11.49
CA THR A 134 -1.49 -30.68 12.80
C THR A 134 -0.92 -31.52 13.93
N ALA A 135 -0.75 -32.84 13.72
CA ALA A 135 -0.14 -33.73 14.71
C ALA A 135 1.33 -33.35 15.00
N LYS A 136 2.10 -33.00 13.97
CA LYS A 136 3.50 -32.55 14.15
C LYS A 136 3.60 -31.19 14.81
N VAL A 137 2.68 -30.27 14.51
CA VAL A 137 2.57 -29.00 15.24
C VAL A 137 2.31 -29.25 16.72
N ALA A 138 1.35 -30.12 17.06
CA ALA A 138 1.04 -30.47 18.46
C ALA A 138 2.23 -31.09 19.21
N GLU A 139 3.05 -31.87 18.52
CA GLU A 139 4.21 -32.53 19.12
C GLU A 139 5.34 -31.55 19.48
N LEU A 140 5.54 -30.51 18.66
CA LEU A 140 6.71 -29.63 18.73
C LEU A 140 6.40 -28.23 19.30
N CYS A 141 5.14 -27.81 19.36
CA CYS A 141 4.76 -26.42 19.67
C CYS A 141 5.22 -25.92 21.05
N ASP A 142 5.37 -26.80 22.02
CA ASP A 142 5.77 -26.43 23.39
C ASP A 142 7.28 -26.29 23.57
N HIS A 143 8.08 -26.60 22.54
CA HIS A 143 9.53 -26.56 22.65
C HIS A 143 10.06 -25.12 22.54
N PRO A 144 10.91 -24.64 23.47
CA PRO A 144 11.37 -23.25 23.50
C PRO A 144 12.20 -22.85 22.28
N ALA A 145 13.00 -23.76 21.71
CA ALA A 145 13.75 -23.46 20.48
C ALA A 145 12.86 -23.20 19.26
N VAL A 146 11.58 -23.61 19.24
CA VAL A 146 10.73 -23.40 18.06
C VAL A 146 10.38 -21.93 17.91
N LEU A 147 10.77 -21.33 16.79
CA LEU A 147 10.42 -19.97 16.41
C LEU A 147 9.02 -19.91 15.79
N MET A 148 8.84 -20.71 14.74
CA MET A 148 7.65 -20.73 13.89
C MET A 148 7.59 -22.01 13.05
N PHE A 149 6.43 -22.29 12.47
CA PHE A 149 6.22 -23.42 11.57
C PHE A 149 5.95 -22.95 10.13
N ALA A 150 6.64 -23.54 9.15
CA ALA A 150 6.37 -23.36 7.73
C ALA A 150 5.45 -24.50 7.23
N LEU A 151 4.18 -24.16 6.93
CA LEU A 151 3.13 -25.11 6.52
C LEU A 151 3.20 -25.46 5.02
N GLY A 152 4.41 -25.73 4.52
CA GLY A 152 4.70 -26.01 3.11
C GLY A 152 5.63 -24.97 2.48
N ASN A 153 6.07 -25.29 1.26
CA ASN A 153 7.05 -24.52 0.50
C ASN A 153 6.74 -24.61 -1.01
N GLU A 154 6.59 -23.48 -1.70
CA GLU A 154 6.61 -23.43 -3.17
C GLU A 154 5.71 -24.46 -3.90
N ILE A 155 4.39 -24.39 -3.72
CA ILE A 155 3.43 -25.12 -4.57
C ILE A 155 3.70 -24.73 -6.04
N PRO A 156 3.97 -25.68 -6.94
CA PRO A 156 4.31 -25.36 -8.32
C PRO A 156 3.20 -24.57 -9.03
N PRO A 157 3.54 -23.57 -9.88
CA PRO A 157 2.55 -22.75 -10.58
C PRO A 157 1.60 -23.59 -11.45
N GLY A 158 2.09 -24.70 -12.02
CA GLY A 158 1.26 -25.66 -12.76
C GLY A 158 0.16 -26.30 -11.91
N VAL A 159 0.46 -26.65 -10.66
CA VAL A 159 -0.52 -27.20 -9.70
C VAL A 159 -1.53 -26.13 -9.28
N VAL A 160 -1.06 -24.91 -9.03
CA VAL A 160 -1.95 -23.76 -8.72
C VAL A 160 -2.89 -23.46 -9.89
N ARG A 161 -2.37 -23.48 -11.12
CA ARG A 161 -3.15 -23.29 -12.34
C ARG A 161 -4.20 -24.40 -12.52
N TRP A 162 -3.81 -25.66 -12.28
CA TRP A 162 -4.69 -26.82 -12.40
C TRP A 162 -5.89 -26.74 -11.46
N HIS A 163 -5.65 -26.48 -10.16
CA HIS A 163 -6.74 -26.42 -9.18
C HIS A 163 -7.46 -25.07 -9.13
N GLY A 164 -6.82 -24.01 -9.61
CA GLY A 164 -7.26 -22.63 -9.48
C GLY A 164 -6.91 -22.03 -8.11
N ARG A 165 -6.45 -20.77 -8.12
CA ARG A 165 -5.95 -20.05 -6.93
C ARG A 165 -6.88 -20.10 -5.72
N MET A 166 -8.19 -19.90 -5.92
CA MET A 166 -9.17 -19.80 -4.83
C MET A 166 -9.29 -21.11 -4.03
N ARG A 167 -9.10 -22.27 -4.70
CA ARG A 167 -9.15 -23.58 -4.04
C ARG A 167 -7.87 -23.84 -3.25
N VAL A 168 -6.72 -23.42 -3.76
CA VAL A 168 -5.42 -23.49 -3.08
C VAL A 168 -5.41 -22.57 -1.86
N GLU A 169 -5.76 -21.29 -2.03
CA GLU A 169 -5.89 -20.31 -0.94
C GLU A 169 -6.80 -20.82 0.18
N ARG A 170 -7.96 -21.42 -0.17
CA ARG A 170 -8.89 -22.00 0.80
C ARG A 170 -8.30 -23.20 1.54
N PHE A 171 -7.54 -24.06 0.84
CA PHE A 171 -6.90 -25.19 1.50
C PHE A 171 -5.84 -24.73 2.50
N LEU A 172 -4.97 -23.81 2.08
CA LEU A 172 -3.93 -23.24 2.96
C LEU A 172 -4.54 -22.53 4.17
N ARG A 173 -5.64 -21.79 3.97
CA ARG A 173 -6.39 -21.18 5.07
C ARG A 173 -6.90 -22.20 6.06
N ASN A 174 -7.54 -23.28 5.57
CA ASN A 174 -8.06 -24.34 6.43
C ASN A 174 -6.95 -25.10 7.16
N LEU A 175 -5.75 -25.22 6.57
CA LEU A 175 -4.57 -25.82 7.20
C LEU A 175 -4.00 -24.92 8.29
N TYR A 176 -3.89 -23.62 8.01
CA TYR A 176 -3.49 -22.62 8.98
C TYR A 176 -4.45 -22.57 10.17
N GLU A 177 -5.76 -22.58 9.93
CA GLU A 177 -6.78 -22.56 10.98
C GLU A 177 -6.68 -23.80 11.91
N ASP A 178 -6.51 -25.01 11.36
CA ASP A 178 -6.31 -26.23 12.17
C ASP A 178 -5.04 -26.16 13.02
N ALA A 179 -3.93 -25.70 12.41
CA ALA A 179 -2.65 -25.57 13.10
C ALA A 179 -2.72 -24.52 14.21
N LYS A 180 -3.40 -23.40 13.95
CA LYS A 180 -3.59 -22.32 14.92
C LYS A 180 -4.56 -22.69 16.04
N GLU A 181 -5.57 -23.52 15.78
CA GLU A 181 -6.40 -24.10 16.85
C GLU A 181 -5.60 -25.00 17.79
N THR A 182 -4.63 -25.73 17.23
CA THR A 182 -3.77 -26.66 17.96
C THR A 182 -2.69 -25.93 18.76
N ALA A 183 -2.06 -24.90 18.18
CA ALA A 183 -1.04 -24.11 18.84
C ALA A 183 -1.30 -22.60 18.65
N PRO A 184 -2.22 -22.01 19.45
CA PRO A 184 -2.65 -20.61 19.28
C PRO A 184 -1.54 -19.57 19.40
N ASN A 185 -0.51 -19.90 20.18
CA ASN A 185 0.59 -19.00 20.50
C ASN A 185 1.81 -19.14 19.57
N SER A 186 1.82 -20.13 18.68
CA SER A 186 2.93 -20.37 17.75
C SER A 186 2.79 -19.50 16.52
N LEU A 187 3.89 -19.07 15.91
CA LEU A 187 3.87 -18.35 14.64
C LEU A 187 3.82 -19.35 13.47
N PHE A 188 3.06 -19.02 12.43
CA PHE A 188 2.96 -19.82 11.21
C PHE A 188 3.21 -18.99 9.96
N THR A 189 3.84 -19.63 9.00
CA THR A 189 4.05 -19.10 7.66
C THR A 189 3.82 -20.18 6.61
N TYR A 190 3.74 -19.75 5.36
CA TYR A 190 3.92 -20.59 4.19
C TYR A 190 4.99 -19.92 3.35
N VAL A 191 6.00 -20.68 2.95
CA VAL A 191 7.11 -20.12 2.18
C VAL A 191 6.72 -20.11 0.70
N ASN A 192 6.51 -18.90 0.17
CA ASN A 192 6.13 -18.66 -1.20
C ASN A 192 7.35 -18.28 -2.05
N PHE A 193 7.13 -18.08 -3.35
CA PHE A 193 8.15 -17.69 -4.30
C PHE A 193 7.51 -16.93 -5.48
N PRO A 194 8.30 -16.21 -6.30
CA PRO A 194 7.76 -15.27 -7.28
C PRO A 194 6.71 -15.85 -8.25
N PRO A 195 6.84 -17.08 -8.78
CA PRO A 195 5.84 -17.68 -9.65
C PRO A 195 4.43 -17.85 -9.06
N THR A 196 4.28 -17.84 -7.73
CA THR A 196 2.97 -17.96 -7.06
C THR A 196 2.71 -16.82 -6.08
N GLU A 197 3.37 -15.66 -6.27
CA GLU A 197 3.20 -14.46 -5.44
C GLU A 197 1.75 -13.93 -5.40
N PHE A 198 0.96 -14.26 -6.43
CA PHE A 198 -0.43 -13.80 -6.58
C PHE A 198 -1.44 -14.49 -5.65
N LEU A 199 -1.01 -15.51 -4.90
CA LEU A 199 -1.85 -16.18 -3.90
C LEU A 199 -2.12 -15.22 -2.74
N ASP A 200 -3.40 -15.07 -2.35
CA ASP A 200 -3.76 -14.32 -1.14
C ASP A 200 -3.46 -15.15 0.11
N LEU A 201 -2.33 -14.86 0.75
CA LEU A 201 -1.81 -15.54 1.95
C LEU A 201 -1.81 -14.63 3.18
N SER A 202 -2.60 -13.55 3.17
CA SER A 202 -2.70 -12.54 4.23
C SER A 202 -3.07 -13.08 5.63
N PHE A 203 -3.58 -14.32 5.69
CA PHE A 203 -4.00 -14.97 6.93
C PHE A 203 -2.85 -15.62 7.73
N PHE A 204 -1.66 -15.77 7.16
CA PHE A 204 -0.49 -16.22 7.90
C PHE A 204 0.08 -15.11 8.80
N ASP A 205 0.86 -15.50 9.82
CA ASP A 205 1.45 -14.54 10.76
C ASP A 205 2.65 -13.82 10.15
N VAL A 206 3.46 -14.54 9.37
CA VAL A 206 4.67 -14.03 8.69
C VAL A 206 4.58 -14.31 7.19
N CYS A 207 4.88 -13.31 6.39
CA CYS A 207 4.91 -13.40 4.93
C CYS A 207 6.33 -13.80 4.49
N ALA A 208 6.51 -15.01 3.95
CA ALA A 208 7.83 -15.56 3.66
C ALA A 208 8.02 -15.85 2.17
N PHE A 209 9.18 -15.45 1.63
CA PHE A 209 9.53 -15.67 0.21
C PHE A 209 10.96 -16.20 0.04
N ASN A 210 11.13 -17.12 -0.91
CA ASN A 210 12.43 -17.52 -1.45
C ASN A 210 12.78 -16.63 -2.65
N VAL A 211 13.94 -15.96 -2.65
CA VAL A 211 14.34 -15.01 -3.70
C VAL A 211 15.84 -15.10 -4.00
N TYR A 212 16.17 -15.16 -5.30
CA TYR A 212 17.51 -15.42 -5.82
C TYR A 212 17.92 -14.43 -6.94
N LEU A 213 17.69 -13.13 -6.75
CA LEU A 213 17.99 -12.09 -7.75
C LEU A 213 19.42 -11.54 -7.58
N HIS A 214 20.31 -11.78 -8.55
CA HIS A 214 21.75 -11.49 -8.41
C HIS A 214 22.11 -9.98 -8.47
N HIS A 215 21.15 -9.11 -8.80
CA HIS A 215 21.37 -7.68 -8.95
C HIS A 215 20.60 -6.88 -7.89
N ALA A 216 21.31 -5.97 -7.21
CA ALA A 216 20.78 -5.24 -6.08
C ALA A 216 19.57 -4.32 -6.40
N PRO A 217 19.55 -3.57 -7.53
CA PRO A 217 18.38 -2.74 -7.87
C PRO A 217 17.10 -3.55 -8.08
N GLU A 218 17.20 -4.70 -8.74
CA GLU A 218 16.11 -5.62 -9.01
C GLU A 218 15.61 -6.26 -7.71
N LEU A 219 16.54 -6.72 -6.85
CA LEU A 219 16.19 -7.27 -5.55
C LEU A 219 15.45 -6.25 -4.68
N ARG A 220 15.94 -5.00 -4.58
CA ARG A 220 15.29 -3.95 -3.77
C ARG A 220 13.94 -3.54 -4.32
N SER A 221 13.81 -3.48 -5.64
CA SER A 221 12.52 -3.23 -6.29
C SER A 221 11.53 -4.34 -5.99
N TYR A 222 11.99 -5.59 -6.01
CA TYR A 222 11.16 -6.75 -5.66
C TYR A 222 10.84 -6.81 -4.17
N LEU A 223 11.77 -6.47 -3.27
CA LEU A 223 11.52 -6.38 -1.83
C LEU A 223 10.47 -5.31 -1.50
N ALA A 224 10.51 -4.17 -2.19
CA ALA A 224 9.44 -3.17 -2.07
C ALA A 224 8.08 -3.76 -2.47
N ARG A 225 8.00 -4.51 -3.58
CA ARG A 225 6.78 -5.23 -3.95
C ARG A 225 6.33 -6.23 -2.89
N LEU A 226 7.26 -7.03 -2.35
CA LEU A 226 6.96 -8.00 -1.30
C LEU A 226 6.47 -7.32 -0.02
N GLN A 227 6.99 -6.14 0.34
CA GLN A 227 6.50 -5.34 1.46
C GLN A 227 5.05 -4.88 1.27
N HIS A 228 4.62 -4.61 0.03
CA HIS A 228 3.23 -4.31 -0.31
C HIS A 228 2.35 -5.56 -0.21
N ILE A 229 2.84 -6.72 -0.65
CA ILE A 229 2.13 -8.01 -0.53
C ILE A 229 1.97 -8.40 0.94
N ALA A 230 3.01 -8.23 1.76
CA ALA A 230 2.98 -8.50 3.19
C ALA A 230 2.01 -7.55 3.94
N GLY A 231 1.74 -6.37 3.39
CA GLY A 231 0.80 -5.41 3.96
C GLY A 231 1.29 -4.93 5.33
N GLN A 232 0.63 -5.37 6.40
CA GLN A 232 1.00 -5.06 7.79
C GLN A 232 1.75 -6.21 8.49
N LYS A 233 1.97 -7.34 7.81
CA LYS A 233 2.65 -8.50 8.37
C LYS A 233 4.17 -8.38 8.24
N PRO A 234 4.95 -9.06 9.09
CA PRO A 234 6.39 -9.19 8.90
C PRO A 234 6.73 -9.89 7.59
N LEU A 235 7.67 -9.33 6.84
CA LEU A 235 8.24 -9.94 5.63
C LEU A 235 9.54 -10.66 5.99
N LEU A 236 9.68 -11.91 5.55
CA LEU A 236 10.88 -12.73 5.72
C LEU A 236 11.40 -13.21 4.37
N LEU A 237 12.69 -12.98 4.08
CA LEU A 237 13.40 -13.66 3.02
C LEU A 237 13.83 -15.04 3.53
N ALA A 238 13.02 -16.05 3.25
CA ALA A 238 13.17 -17.37 3.86
C ALA A 238 14.26 -18.23 3.20
N GLU A 239 14.65 -17.90 1.97
CA GLU A 239 15.87 -18.38 1.31
C GLU A 239 16.45 -17.27 0.46
N THR A 240 17.76 -17.11 0.53
CA THR A 240 18.48 -16.17 -0.30
C THR A 240 19.97 -16.53 -0.40
N GLY A 241 20.60 -16.20 -1.52
CA GLY A 241 22.02 -16.44 -1.76
C GLY A 241 22.26 -16.73 -3.24
N CYS A 242 23.45 -17.24 -3.56
CA CYS A 242 23.74 -17.83 -4.87
C CYS A 242 24.73 -19.00 -4.71
N ASP A 243 24.94 -19.76 -5.79
CA ASP A 243 25.84 -20.90 -5.77
C ASP A 243 27.26 -20.54 -6.20
N SER A 244 28.25 -21.06 -5.48
CA SER A 244 29.67 -20.87 -5.78
C SER A 244 30.15 -21.64 -7.01
N ALA A 245 29.40 -22.63 -7.51
CA ALA A 245 29.80 -23.38 -8.70
C ALA A 245 29.71 -22.53 -9.97
N ARG A 246 28.74 -21.61 -10.03
CA ARG A 246 28.53 -20.67 -11.15
C ARG A 246 29.18 -19.31 -10.91
N GLU A 247 29.11 -18.77 -9.70
CA GLU A 247 29.56 -17.40 -9.39
C GLU A 247 30.98 -17.34 -8.78
N GLY A 248 31.57 -18.49 -8.46
CA GLY A 248 32.78 -18.58 -7.64
C GLY A 248 32.51 -18.24 -6.18
N GLU A 249 33.45 -18.58 -5.28
CA GLU A 249 33.27 -18.34 -3.84
C GLU A 249 33.21 -16.85 -3.46
N ALA A 250 33.96 -15.99 -4.17
CA ALA A 250 33.93 -14.55 -3.97
C ALA A 250 32.59 -13.94 -4.45
N GLY A 251 32.07 -14.40 -5.60
CA GLY A 251 30.75 -14.00 -6.10
C GLY A 251 29.63 -14.45 -5.16
N GLN A 252 29.73 -15.69 -4.63
CA GLN A 252 28.84 -16.20 -3.59
C GLN A 252 28.79 -15.28 -2.36
N ALA A 253 29.96 -14.92 -1.83
CA ALA A 253 30.06 -14.05 -0.67
C ALA A 253 29.44 -12.67 -0.92
N ALA A 254 29.73 -12.06 -2.09
CA ALA A 254 29.23 -10.74 -2.46
C ALA A 254 27.71 -10.72 -2.65
N ILE A 255 27.14 -11.67 -3.39
CA ILE A 255 25.70 -11.72 -3.67
C ILE A 255 24.92 -12.09 -2.40
N THR A 256 25.40 -13.06 -1.62
CA THR A 256 24.70 -13.50 -0.40
C THR A 256 24.66 -12.36 0.64
N SER A 257 25.77 -11.68 0.88
CA SER A 257 25.78 -10.52 1.78
C SER A 257 24.93 -9.36 1.25
N MET A 258 24.93 -9.11 -0.06
CA MET A 258 24.05 -8.13 -0.71
C MET A 258 22.57 -8.44 -0.46
N HIS A 259 22.17 -9.71 -0.58
CA HIS A 259 20.79 -10.13 -0.30
C HIS A 259 20.39 -9.88 1.15
N LEU A 260 21.23 -10.29 2.11
CA LEU A 260 20.96 -10.11 3.54
C LEU A 260 20.86 -8.62 3.90
N ASN A 261 21.82 -7.81 3.45
CA ASN A 261 21.81 -6.36 3.68
C ASN A 261 20.57 -5.69 3.08
N ALA A 262 20.24 -6.01 1.82
CA ALA A 262 19.05 -5.46 1.18
C ALA A 262 17.76 -5.85 1.92
N ALA A 263 17.66 -7.09 2.44
CA ALA A 263 16.50 -7.52 3.22
C ALA A 263 16.26 -6.64 4.45
N PHE A 264 17.30 -6.46 5.28
CA PHE A 264 17.19 -5.69 6.51
C PHE A 264 16.99 -4.20 6.24
N GLU A 265 17.71 -3.63 5.26
CA GLU A 265 17.62 -2.22 4.91
C GLU A 265 16.28 -1.82 4.29
N GLU A 266 15.59 -2.76 3.63
CA GLU A 266 14.23 -2.59 3.12
C GLU A 266 13.16 -3.00 4.16
N GLY A 267 13.59 -3.27 5.41
CA GLY A 267 12.72 -3.48 6.58
C GLY A 267 12.05 -4.85 6.66
N ALA A 268 12.67 -5.89 6.09
CA ALA A 268 12.26 -7.27 6.38
C ALA A 268 12.56 -7.60 7.86
N CYS A 269 11.74 -8.45 8.48
CA CYS A 269 12.01 -8.93 9.85
C CYS A 269 13.17 -9.93 9.91
N GLY A 270 13.70 -10.34 8.76
CA GLY A 270 14.83 -11.22 8.67
C GLY A 270 15.15 -11.73 7.27
N ALA A 271 16.28 -12.40 7.20
CA ALA A 271 16.74 -13.11 6.02
C ALA A 271 17.48 -14.39 6.41
N ILE A 272 17.33 -15.42 5.58
CA ILE A 272 17.90 -16.75 5.81
C ILE A 272 18.79 -17.11 4.62
N ALA A 273 20.09 -17.25 4.89
CA ALA A 273 21.05 -17.68 3.88
C ALA A 273 20.80 -19.14 3.48
N PHE A 274 20.69 -19.38 2.17
CA PHE A 274 20.68 -20.71 1.58
C PHE A 274 22.10 -21.00 1.07
N ALA A 275 22.86 -21.93 1.65
CA ALA A 275 22.54 -22.86 2.75
C ALA A 275 23.71 -23.03 3.73
N TRP A 276 23.56 -23.78 4.84
CA TRP A 276 24.69 -24.02 5.76
C TRP A 276 25.84 -24.71 5.06
N THR A 277 25.57 -25.83 4.38
CA THR A 277 26.58 -26.68 3.74
C THR A 277 26.22 -26.99 2.30
N ASP A 278 27.22 -27.32 1.47
CA ASP A 278 27.02 -27.85 0.11
C ASP A 278 26.39 -29.26 0.09
N GLU A 279 26.35 -29.93 1.23
CA GLU A 279 25.67 -31.21 1.37
C GLU A 279 24.14 -31.02 1.26
N TRP A 280 23.54 -31.60 0.22
CA TRP A 280 22.10 -31.54 0.01
C TRP A 280 21.56 -32.84 -0.56
N TRP A 281 20.36 -33.24 -0.13
CA TRP A 281 19.70 -34.47 -0.54
C TRP A 281 18.29 -34.17 -1.08
N ARG A 282 17.98 -34.62 -2.29
CA ARG A 282 16.64 -34.42 -2.89
C ARG A 282 16.28 -35.61 -3.77
N GLY A 283 15.02 -36.05 -3.69
CA GLY A 283 14.49 -37.08 -4.60
C GLY A 283 15.21 -38.44 -4.49
N GLY A 284 15.79 -38.76 -3.34
CA GLY A 284 16.49 -40.04 -3.11
C GLY A 284 17.97 -40.05 -3.53
N HIS A 285 18.53 -38.90 -3.92
CA HIS A 285 19.92 -38.79 -4.35
C HIS A 285 20.59 -37.51 -3.79
N PRO A 286 21.93 -37.49 -3.67
CA PRO A 286 22.65 -36.27 -3.34
C PRO A 286 22.59 -35.30 -4.51
N VAL A 287 22.40 -34.01 -4.22
CA VAL A 287 22.45 -32.94 -5.22
C VAL A 287 23.91 -32.51 -5.39
N THR A 288 24.38 -32.40 -6.62
CA THR A 288 25.80 -32.14 -6.95
C THR A 288 25.99 -31.02 -7.99
N ASP A 289 24.90 -30.44 -8.49
CA ASP A 289 24.87 -29.41 -9.54
C ASP A 289 24.79 -27.97 -9.00
N TRP A 290 24.91 -27.81 -7.69
CA TRP A 290 24.98 -26.51 -7.00
C TRP A 290 25.80 -26.58 -5.70
N ASN A 291 26.40 -25.45 -5.31
CA ASN A 291 27.24 -25.31 -4.11
C ASN A 291 26.90 -24.02 -3.35
N PHE A 292 25.79 -24.04 -2.61
CA PHE A 292 25.24 -22.89 -1.87
C PHE A 292 25.75 -22.77 -0.43
N GLY A 293 26.51 -23.75 0.07
CA GLY A 293 26.92 -23.80 1.46
C GLY A 293 27.73 -22.57 1.89
N LEU A 294 27.55 -22.11 3.13
CA LEU A 294 28.51 -21.25 3.82
C LEU A 294 29.78 -22.02 4.20
N VAL A 295 29.63 -23.33 4.35
CA VAL A 295 30.72 -24.29 4.45
C VAL A 295 30.63 -25.33 3.33
N ASP A 296 31.74 -25.96 2.97
CA ASP A 296 31.74 -27.07 2.03
C ASP A 296 31.12 -28.36 2.64
N ARG A 297 31.23 -29.48 1.94
CA ARG A 297 30.71 -30.79 2.41
C ARG A 297 31.46 -31.27 3.65
N GLU A 298 32.75 -30.98 3.73
CA GLU A 298 33.65 -31.33 4.84
C GLU A 298 33.55 -30.36 6.03
N ARG A 299 32.73 -29.30 5.93
CA ARG A 299 32.53 -28.23 6.91
C ARG A 299 33.70 -27.23 7.02
N ASN A 300 34.50 -27.08 5.96
CA ASN A 300 35.46 -25.98 5.87
C ASN A 300 34.72 -24.68 5.50
N MET A 301 35.10 -23.58 6.17
CA MET A 301 34.49 -22.26 5.97
C MET A 301 34.81 -21.70 4.58
N LYS A 302 33.79 -21.27 3.86
CA LYS A 302 33.93 -20.49 2.62
C LYS A 302 33.96 -18.99 2.93
N PRO A 303 34.44 -18.13 2.01
CA PRO A 303 34.34 -16.68 2.12
C PRO A 303 32.93 -16.16 2.42
N ALA A 304 31.89 -16.87 1.94
CA ALA A 304 30.50 -16.53 2.21
C ALA A 304 30.15 -16.56 3.71
N ALA A 305 30.73 -17.46 4.51
CA ALA A 305 30.49 -17.50 5.95
C ALA A 305 30.90 -16.20 6.65
N ALA A 306 32.08 -15.68 6.31
CA ALA A 306 32.58 -14.42 6.87
C ALA A 306 31.74 -13.21 6.41
N ALA A 307 31.34 -13.19 5.13
CA ALA A 307 30.49 -12.13 4.59
C ALA A 307 29.09 -12.11 5.23
N VAL A 308 28.51 -13.29 5.48
CA VAL A 308 27.23 -13.44 6.19
C VAL A 308 27.35 -13.01 7.66
N ALA A 309 28.42 -13.41 8.35
CA ALA A 309 28.67 -12.98 9.72
C ALA A 309 28.78 -11.46 9.85
N SER A 310 29.48 -10.81 8.91
CA SER A 310 29.55 -9.34 8.85
C SER A 310 28.17 -8.72 8.62
N ALA A 311 27.41 -9.20 7.62
CA ALA A 311 26.07 -8.69 7.32
C ALA A 311 25.11 -8.84 8.52
N PHE A 312 25.22 -9.94 9.27
CA PHE A 312 24.43 -10.15 10.48
C PHE A 312 24.87 -9.30 11.67
N ALA A 313 26.17 -9.00 11.81
CA ALA A 313 26.67 -8.07 12.83
C ALA A 313 26.22 -6.63 12.54
N ASP A 314 26.16 -6.24 11.26
CA ASP A 314 25.77 -4.91 10.82
C ASP A 314 24.24 -4.72 10.66
N ALA A 315 23.44 -5.77 10.83
CA ALA A 315 21.99 -5.67 10.66
C ALA A 315 21.31 -4.85 11.79
N PRO A 316 20.36 -3.94 11.49
CA PRO A 316 19.81 -3.68 10.15
C PRO A 316 20.60 -2.66 9.32
N PHE A 317 21.45 -1.85 9.95
CA PHE A 317 22.32 -0.88 9.29
C PHE A 317 23.66 -0.78 10.02
N SER A 318 24.78 -0.82 9.29
CA SER A 318 26.11 -0.72 9.89
C SER A 318 26.33 0.63 10.57
N GLY A 319 27.11 0.63 11.66
CA GLY A 319 27.43 1.86 12.41
C GLY A 319 28.25 2.87 11.60
N GLU A 320 28.96 2.44 10.55
CA GLU A 320 29.62 3.36 9.60
C GLU A 320 28.59 4.10 8.75
N ARG A 321 27.58 3.38 8.24
CA ARG A 321 26.53 3.96 7.41
C ARG A 321 25.66 4.95 8.19
N GLN A 322 25.40 4.66 9.47
CA GLN A 322 24.65 5.55 10.34
C GLN A 322 25.33 6.92 10.53
N ARG A 323 26.68 6.98 10.49
CA ARG A 323 27.42 8.24 10.63
C ARG A 323 27.32 9.15 9.41
N THR A 324 26.95 8.61 8.24
CA THR A 324 26.79 9.38 7.01
C THR A 324 25.34 9.86 6.82
N TRP A 325 24.45 9.57 7.76
CA TRP A 325 23.05 9.97 7.65
C TRP A 325 22.86 11.46 7.94
N PRO A 326 22.01 12.17 7.18
CA PRO A 326 21.79 13.60 7.34
C PRO A 326 21.09 13.89 8.67
N ARG A 327 21.32 15.06 9.25
CA ARG A 327 20.54 15.48 10.42
C ARG A 327 19.06 15.62 10.05
N ALA A 328 18.17 15.16 10.94
CA ALA A 328 16.73 15.26 10.74
C ALA A 328 16.02 16.13 11.81
N SER A 329 14.98 16.84 11.40
CA SER A 329 14.07 17.53 12.34
C SER A 329 12.71 16.86 12.30
N VAL A 330 12.27 16.33 13.44
CA VAL A 330 10.92 15.77 13.61
C VAL A 330 9.99 16.87 14.11
N ILE A 331 9.02 17.26 13.28
CA ILE A 331 8.04 18.30 13.57
C ILE A 331 6.69 17.66 13.88
N ILE A 332 6.15 18.00 15.04
CA ILE A 332 4.82 17.58 15.50
C ILE A 332 3.96 18.82 15.64
N CYS A 333 2.82 18.86 14.96
CA CYS A 333 1.85 19.94 15.10
C CYS A 333 0.68 19.47 15.96
N ALA A 334 0.35 20.22 17.01
CA ALA A 334 -0.66 19.83 17.97
C ALA A 334 -1.72 20.93 18.19
N TYR A 335 -2.99 20.53 18.19
CA TYR A 335 -4.11 21.38 18.59
C TYR A 335 -5.16 20.56 19.34
N ASN A 336 -5.29 20.80 20.64
CA ASN A 336 -6.13 20.03 21.56
C ASN A 336 -5.89 18.51 21.46
N ALA A 337 -4.64 18.10 21.65
CA ALA A 337 -4.15 16.73 21.52
C ALA A 337 -3.78 16.10 22.88
N ALA A 338 -4.33 16.60 24.00
CA ALA A 338 -3.94 16.13 25.33
C ALA A 338 -4.17 14.63 25.56
N ASP A 339 -5.08 14.00 24.82
CA ASP A 339 -5.41 12.57 24.93
C ASP A 339 -4.37 11.65 24.27
N THR A 340 -3.58 12.15 23.31
CA THR A 340 -2.68 11.33 22.46
C THR A 340 -1.23 11.81 22.44
N LEU A 341 -0.96 13.08 22.81
CA LEU A 341 0.36 13.68 22.68
C LEU A 341 1.44 12.96 23.51
N GLU A 342 1.09 12.45 24.70
CA GLU A 342 2.04 11.73 25.56
C GLU A 342 2.64 10.51 24.85
N ASP A 343 1.79 9.65 24.26
CA ASP A 343 2.24 8.43 23.56
C ASP A 343 3.04 8.79 22.29
N CYS A 344 2.65 9.87 21.61
CA CYS A 344 3.38 10.42 20.47
C CYS A 344 4.80 10.84 20.85
N LEU A 345 4.95 11.73 21.84
CA LEU A 345 6.25 12.23 22.28
C LEU A 345 7.13 11.11 22.83
N ALA A 346 6.56 10.22 23.66
CA ALA A 346 7.29 9.07 24.19
C ALA A 346 7.87 8.18 23.08
N SER A 347 7.13 7.97 21.98
CA SER A 347 7.63 7.17 20.85
C SER A 347 8.72 7.88 20.03
N VAL A 348 8.62 9.20 19.83
CA VAL A 348 9.60 9.99 19.07
C VAL A 348 10.90 10.19 19.85
N GLU A 349 10.84 10.27 21.18
CA GLU A 349 12.04 10.34 22.04
C GLU A 349 12.86 9.04 22.02
N GLN A 350 12.27 7.92 21.59
CA GLN A 350 12.89 6.59 21.55
C GLN A 350 13.39 6.17 20.15
N LEU A 351 13.44 7.10 19.19
CA LEU A 351 13.96 6.78 17.86
C LEU A 351 15.44 6.37 17.91
N THR A 352 15.80 5.36 17.13
CA THR A 352 17.18 4.84 17.01
C THR A 352 18.05 5.68 16.07
N TYR A 353 17.48 6.74 15.49
CA TYR A 353 18.19 7.62 14.57
C TYR A 353 19.28 8.43 15.29
N PRO A 354 20.51 8.50 14.76
CA PRO A 354 21.65 9.02 15.52
C PRO A 354 21.63 10.54 15.74
N ASP A 355 21.18 11.33 14.75
CA ASP A 355 21.19 12.79 14.82
C ASP A 355 19.85 13.40 14.42
N TYR A 356 19.03 13.71 15.42
CA TYR A 356 17.75 14.38 15.20
C TYR A 356 17.33 15.29 16.35
N GLU A 357 16.51 16.28 16.02
CA GLU A 357 15.81 17.14 16.97
C GLU A 357 14.30 16.93 16.91
N ILE A 358 13.60 17.30 17.99
CA ILE A 358 12.14 17.18 18.11
C ILE A 358 11.57 18.58 18.35
N ILE A 359 10.67 19.00 17.46
CA ILE A 359 9.99 20.29 17.51
C ILE A 359 8.49 20.05 17.63
N LEU A 360 7.90 20.50 18.74
CA LEU A 360 6.46 20.49 18.94
C LEU A 360 5.91 21.91 18.73
N VAL A 361 5.06 22.10 17.73
CA VAL A 361 4.33 23.35 17.51
C VAL A 361 2.92 23.21 18.08
N ASN A 362 2.65 23.90 19.18
CA ASN A 362 1.34 23.99 19.79
C ASN A 362 0.54 25.13 19.15
N ASP A 363 -0.46 24.80 18.31
CA ASP A 363 -1.30 25.73 17.55
C ASP A 363 -2.43 26.33 18.40
N GLY A 364 -2.10 26.89 19.56
CA GLY A 364 -3.05 27.59 20.42
C GLY A 364 -4.08 26.68 21.10
N SER A 365 -3.64 25.50 21.58
CA SER A 365 -4.49 24.56 22.31
C SER A 365 -5.12 25.19 23.57
N LYS A 366 -6.33 24.72 23.92
CA LYS A 366 -7.10 25.17 25.09
C LYS A 366 -7.17 24.13 26.21
N ASP A 367 -6.66 22.93 25.95
CA ASP A 367 -6.52 21.85 26.92
C ASP A 367 -5.07 21.78 27.44
N ARG A 368 -4.70 20.64 28.05
CA ARG A 368 -3.37 20.42 28.63
C ARG A 368 -2.26 20.12 27.61
N THR A 369 -2.49 20.28 26.30
CA THR A 369 -1.49 19.94 25.26
C THR A 369 -0.15 20.65 25.48
N SER A 370 -0.17 21.96 25.77
CA SER A 370 1.06 22.74 26.01
C SER A 370 1.80 22.24 27.26
N GLU A 371 1.07 22.04 28.36
CA GLU A 371 1.60 21.48 29.62
C GLU A 371 2.26 20.12 29.40
N ILE A 372 1.63 19.23 28.62
CA ILE A 372 2.20 17.92 28.29
C ILE A 372 3.51 18.09 27.52
N GLY A 373 3.53 18.92 26.47
CA GLY A 373 4.73 19.17 25.67
C GLY A 373 5.92 19.65 26.50
N HIS A 374 5.70 20.65 27.37
CA HIS A 374 6.77 21.24 28.19
C HIS A 374 7.33 20.31 29.28
N ARG A 375 6.67 19.18 29.58
CA ARG A 375 7.23 18.15 30.49
C ARG A 375 8.34 17.32 29.85
N HIS A 376 8.44 17.30 28.52
CA HIS A 376 9.45 16.52 27.79
C HIS A 376 10.71 17.35 27.53
N GLY A 377 11.79 17.10 28.28
CA GLY A 377 13.02 17.90 28.21
C GLY A 377 13.79 17.83 26.88
N ARG A 378 13.56 16.80 26.05
CA ARG A 378 14.17 16.66 24.71
C ARG A 378 13.39 17.40 23.62
N VAL A 379 12.17 17.86 23.93
CA VAL A 379 11.24 18.43 22.96
C VAL A 379 11.30 19.95 23.01
N ARG A 380 11.59 20.57 21.85
CA ARG A 380 11.50 22.02 21.69
C ARG A 380 10.05 22.42 21.43
N VAL A 381 9.39 23.00 22.42
CA VAL A 381 7.98 23.43 22.31
C VAL A 381 7.90 24.88 21.84
N ILE A 382 7.02 25.14 20.87
CA ILE A 382 6.72 26.47 20.34
C ILE A 382 5.21 26.69 20.44
N ASP A 383 4.80 27.58 21.34
CA ASP A 383 3.40 27.98 21.50
C ASP A 383 3.07 29.17 20.60
N ILE A 384 2.08 28.99 19.71
CA ILE A 384 1.60 30.04 18.80
C ILE A 384 0.08 30.26 18.95
N PRO A 385 -0.45 31.45 18.59
CA PRO A 385 -1.88 31.62 18.39
C PRO A 385 -2.42 30.67 17.31
N ASN A 386 -3.68 30.21 17.45
CA ASN A 386 -4.25 29.27 16.49
C ASN A 386 -4.30 29.88 15.07
N GLY A 387 -3.49 29.33 14.17
CA GLY A 387 -3.38 29.71 12.75
C GLY A 387 -3.73 28.57 11.80
N GLY A 388 -3.91 27.35 12.31
CA GLY A 388 -4.23 26.15 11.52
C GLY A 388 -3.01 25.30 11.18
N LEU A 389 -3.27 24.10 10.65
CA LEU A 389 -2.28 23.03 10.50
C LEU A 389 -1.07 23.45 9.65
N SER A 390 -1.30 24.02 8.46
CA SER A 390 -0.21 24.43 7.57
C SER A 390 0.63 25.58 8.13
N ALA A 391 0.02 26.51 8.88
CA ALA A 391 0.76 27.58 9.55
C ALA A 391 1.68 27.00 10.63
N ALA A 392 1.18 26.07 11.44
CA ALA A 392 1.99 25.36 12.44
C ALA A 392 3.15 24.57 11.80
N ARG A 393 2.89 23.87 10.69
CA ARG A 393 3.94 23.15 9.93
C ARG A 393 5.05 24.09 9.46
N ASN A 394 4.70 25.27 8.94
CA ASN A 394 5.67 26.26 8.49
C ASN A 394 6.47 26.90 9.63
N VAL A 395 5.87 27.12 10.79
CA VAL A 395 6.61 27.56 12.00
C VAL A 395 7.65 26.51 12.39
N GLY A 396 7.26 25.23 12.39
CA GLY A 396 8.19 24.13 12.62
C GLY A 396 9.33 24.11 11.58
N LEU A 397 9.01 24.28 10.28
CA LEU A 397 10.00 24.31 9.20
C LEU A 397 11.01 25.46 9.38
N ALA A 398 10.54 26.64 9.81
CA ALA A 398 11.40 27.80 10.02
C ALA A 398 12.40 27.58 11.16
N GLU A 399 11.99 26.85 12.21
CA GLU A 399 12.82 26.56 13.38
C GLU A 399 13.68 25.31 13.23
N ALA A 400 13.41 24.50 12.20
CA ALA A 400 14.13 23.26 11.93
C ALA A 400 15.53 23.49 11.34
N THR A 401 16.49 22.74 11.87
CA THR A 401 17.91 22.80 11.53
C THR A 401 18.42 21.57 10.78
N GLY A 402 17.61 20.51 10.68
CA GLY A 402 17.91 19.30 9.94
C GLY A 402 17.84 19.48 8.42
N GLU A 403 18.63 18.69 7.70
CA GLU A 403 18.58 18.61 6.24
C GLU A 403 17.30 17.90 5.76
N ILE A 404 16.81 16.95 6.55
CA ILE A 404 15.54 16.26 6.34
C ILE A 404 14.51 16.74 7.36
N ILE A 405 13.32 17.10 6.89
CA ILE A 405 12.19 17.53 7.71
C ILE A 405 11.15 16.42 7.71
N ALA A 406 10.99 15.75 8.84
CA ALA A 406 9.98 14.71 9.04
C ALA A 406 8.77 15.28 9.81
N TYR A 407 7.57 15.06 9.29
CA TYR A 407 6.32 15.44 9.93
C TYR A 407 5.60 14.20 10.44
N THR A 408 5.07 14.31 11.65
CA THR A 408 4.08 13.38 12.19
C THR A 408 3.02 14.13 12.99
N ASP A 409 1.88 13.50 13.23
CA ASP A 409 0.74 14.13 13.90
C ASP A 409 0.71 13.74 15.38
N ALA A 410 0.17 14.63 16.24
CA ALA A 410 0.10 14.39 17.69
C ALA A 410 -0.82 13.22 18.11
N ASP A 411 -1.54 12.60 17.17
CA ASP A 411 -2.37 11.42 17.34
C ASP A 411 -1.72 10.14 16.77
N THR A 412 -0.39 10.12 16.70
CA THR A 412 0.39 8.99 16.18
C THR A 412 1.34 8.40 17.20
N ARG A 413 1.66 7.12 17.02
CA ARG A 413 2.80 6.45 17.64
C ARG A 413 3.72 5.96 16.53
N VAL A 414 5.00 6.32 16.58
CA VAL A 414 5.98 5.92 15.55
C VAL A 414 6.75 4.68 15.98
N ASP A 415 7.18 3.87 15.01
CA ASP A 415 8.17 2.82 15.29
C ASP A 415 9.53 3.43 15.62
N ARG A 416 10.35 2.77 16.45
CA ARG A 416 11.67 3.30 16.82
C ARG A 416 12.60 3.51 15.61
N ASP A 417 12.46 2.69 14.57
CA ASP A 417 13.24 2.78 13.33
C ASP A 417 12.49 3.60 12.25
N TRP A 418 11.36 4.23 12.61
CA TRP A 418 10.52 5.00 11.69
C TRP A 418 11.32 6.04 10.93
N LEU A 419 12.05 6.90 11.65
CA LEU A 419 12.84 7.97 11.03
C LEU A 419 13.96 7.42 10.16
N THR A 420 14.60 6.32 10.59
CA THR A 420 15.61 5.60 9.81
C THR A 420 15.05 5.16 8.45
N PHE A 421 13.92 4.46 8.44
CA PHE A 421 13.29 4.02 7.19
C PHE A 421 12.69 5.17 6.38
N LEU A 422 12.24 6.24 7.03
CA LEU A 422 11.72 7.42 6.35
C LEU A 422 12.84 8.20 5.63
N VAL A 423 14.06 8.21 6.20
CA VAL A 423 15.25 8.83 5.60
C VAL A 423 15.89 7.95 4.52
N GLN A 424 15.78 6.62 4.62
CA GLN A 424 16.45 5.68 3.70
C GLN A 424 16.25 6.01 2.20
N PRO A 425 15.04 6.36 1.72
CA PRO A 425 14.84 6.69 0.30
C PRO A 425 15.69 7.87 -0.20
N PHE A 426 15.99 8.87 0.66
CA PHE A 426 16.84 10.01 0.27
C PHE A 426 18.31 9.61 0.07
N LEU A 427 18.73 8.49 0.65
CA LEU A 427 20.09 7.95 0.56
C LEU A 427 20.26 7.00 -0.62
N THR A 428 19.19 6.29 -0.99
CA THR A 428 19.25 5.22 -2.00
C THR A 428 18.62 5.61 -3.33
N SER A 429 17.96 6.76 -3.42
CA SER A 429 17.19 7.16 -4.60
C SER A 429 17.13 8.68 -4.77
N ASP A 430 16.87 9.12 -6.00
CA ASP A 430 16.69 10.53 -6.33
C ASP A 430 15.27 10.98 -6.01
N VAL A 431 15.04 11.29 -4.72
CA VAL A 431 13.76 11.75 -4.18
C VAL A 431 13.94 12.99 -3.30
N VAL A 432 12.94 13.87 -3.31
CA VAL A 432 12.88 15.08 -2.47
C VAL A 432 11.87 14.95 -1.33
N GLY A 433 11.05 13.92 -1.37
CA GLY A 433 10.10 13.55 -0.33
C GLY A 433 10.11 12.05 -0.09
N SER A 434 9.59 11.63 1.07
CA SER A 434 9.44 10.24 1.48
C SER A 434 8.20 10.10 2.35
N GLY A 435 7.56 8.95 2.37
CA GLY A 435 6.46 8.66 3.30
C GLY A 435 6.28 7.17 3.50
N GLY A 436 5.43 6.80 4.45
CA GLY A 436 5.21 5.40 4.83
C GLY A 436 3.75 5.04 5.05
N PRO A 437 3.48 3.79 5.45
CA PRO A 437 2.14 3.33 5.76
C PRO A 437 1.63 3.85 7.11
N ASN A 438 0.32 4.08 7.18
CA ASN A 438 -0.40 4.42 8.41
C ASN A 438 -1.28 3.25 8.80
N VAL A 439 -1.07 2.72 10.00
CA VAL A 439 -1.74 1.53 10.52
C VAL A 439 -2.62 1.90 11.69
N VAL A 440 -3.72 1.17 11.84
CA VAL A 440 -4.67 1.37 12.91
C VAL A 440 -4.14 0.63 14.14
N PRO A 441 -3.97 1.30 15.30
CA PRO A 441 -3.65 0.63 16.56
C PRO A 441 -4.65 -0.49 16.85
N ALA A 442 -4.19 -1.64 17.35
CA ALA A 442 -5.08 -2.76 17.65
C ALA A 442 -5.94 -2.51 18.90
N ASP A 443 -5.43 -1.66 19.79
CA ASP A 443 -5.99 -1.19 21.05
C ASP A 443 -6.92 0.02 20.89
N ASP A 444 -7.09 0.54 19.66
CA ASP A 444 -8.03 1.62 19.38
C ASP A 444 -9.47 1.22 19.77
N PRO A 445 -10.27 2.16 20.33
CA PRO A 445 -11.65 1.88 20.72
C PRO A 445 -12.50 1.31 19.57
N PRO A 446 -13.55 0.51 19.84
CA PRO A 446 -14.38 -0.12 18.79
C PRO A 446 -14.92 0.83 17.73
N MET A 447 -15.24 2.08 18.09
CA MET A 447 -15.69 3.10 17.12
C MET A 447 -14.54 3.60 16.23
N ALA A 448 -13.34 3.76 16.77
CA ALA A 448 -12.15 4.11 16.00
C ALA A 448 -11.80 3.00 15.00
N GLN A 449 -11.92 1.74 15.40
CA GLN A 449 -11.80 0.58 14.50
C GLN A 449 -12.82 0.61 13.34
N CYS A 450 -14.07 1.05 13.58
CA CYS A 450 -15.06 1.27 12.52
C CYS A 450 -14.67 2.43 11.59
N ILE A 451 -14.21 3.55 12.15
CA ILE A 451 -13.85 4.76 11.41
C ILE A 451 -12.62 4.54 10.53
N ALA A 452 -11.64 3.79 11.01
CA ALA A 452 -10.51 3.33 10.21
C ALA A 452 -10.94 2.51 8.98
N ARG A 453 -12.09 1.83 9.07
CA ARG A 453 -12.69 1.04 7.99
C ARG A 453 -13.72 1.82 7.16
N ALA A 454 -13.89 3.11 7.45
CA ALA A 454 -14.78 4.02 6.75
C ALA A 454 -14.03 4.81 5.66
N PRO A 455 -14.75 5.36 4.66
CA PRO A 455 -14.10 6.06 3.55
C PRO A 455 -13.49 7.40 3.99
N GLY A 456 -12.39 7.77 3.35
CA GLY A 456 -11.74 9.06 3.55
C GLY A 456 -10.84 9.11 4.79
N GLY A 457 -10.16 8.02 5.14
CA GLY A 457 -8.99 8.03 6.03
C GLY A 457 -7.70 8.45 5.29
N PRO A 458 -6.66 8.87 6.02
CA PRO A 458 -5.38 9.27 5.43
C PRO A 458 -4.69 8.07 4.77
N THR A 459 -4.53 8.10 3.45
CA THR A 459 -3.95 7.00 2.67
C THR A 459 -2.96 7.52 1.64
N HIS A 460 -1.84 6.82 1.49
CA HIS A 460 -0.86 7.09 0.43
C HIS A 460 -1.39 6.67 -0.95
N VAL A 461 -0.85 7.30 -2.00
CA VAL A 461 -1.15 7.00 -3.40
C VAL A 461 0.17 6.76 -4.10
N LEU A 462 0.37 5.58 -4.70
CA LEU A 462 1.66 5.14 -5.23
C LEU A 462 1.64 5.03 -6.75
N LEU A 463 2.60 5.65 -7.43
CA LEU A 463 2.83 5.48 -8.86
C LEU A 463 3.38 4.09 -9.18
N ASP A 464 4.28 3.60 -8.33
CA ASP A 464 4.83 2.24 -8.36
C ASP A 464 5.13 1.76 -6.93
N ASP A 465 5.77 0.61 -6.75
CA ASP A 465 6.03 0.03 -5.42
C ASP A 465 7.07 0.85 -4.59
N ARG A 466 7.67 1.92 -5.12
CA ARG A 466 8.67 2.78 -4.43
C ARG A 466 8.39 4.28 -4.54
N ILE A 467 7.55 4.72 -5.47
CA ILE A 467 7.28 6.15 -5.73
C ILE A 467 5.83 6.47 -5.40
N ALA A 468 5.64 7.51 -4.59
CA ALA A 468 4.34 8.04 -4.23
C ALA A 468 3.94 9.27 -5.08
N GLU A 469 2.68 9.34 -5.46
CA GLU A 469 2.02 10.59 -5.86
C GLU A 469 1.59 11.39 -4.62
N HIS A 470 1.26 10.72 -3.52
CA HIS A 470 0.84 11.37 -2.27
C HIS A 470 1.21 10.54 -1.06
N VAL A 471 1.75 11.20 -0.04
CA VAL A 471 2.04 10.66 1.29
C VAL A 471 1.28 11.47 2.34
N PRO A 472 0.58 10.84 3.30
CA PRO A 472 -0.26 11.58 4.24
C PRO A 472 0.53 12.40 5.25
N GLY A 473 -0.09 13.47 5.75
CA GLY A 473 0.52 14.40 6.71
C GLY A 473 1.10 13.79 8.00
N CYS A 474 0.55 12.67 8.45
CA CYS A 474 0.99 11.97 9.66
C CYS A 474 2.26 11.11 9.47
N ASN A 475 2.73 10.92 8.23
CA ASN A 475 3.89 10.08 7.92
C ASN A 475 4.57 10.51 6.62
N MET A 476 5.25 11.65 6.68
CA MET A 476 5.94 12.24 5.53
C MET A 476 7.25 12.90 5.96
N ALA A 477 8.24 12.87 5.08
CA ALA A 477 9.47 13.64 5.21
C ALA A 477 9.85 14.28 3.88
N PHE A 478 10.61 15.37 3.94
CA PHE A 478 11.09 16.07 2.76
C PHE A 478 12.49 16.63 2.98
N ARG A 479 13.24 16.82 1.90
CA ARG A 479 14.45 17.66 1.99
C ARG A 479 14.05 19.09 2.31
N ARG A 480 14.77 19.71 3.25
CA ARG A 480 14.51 21.08 3.71
C ARG A 480 14.58 22.08 2.56
N ASP A 481 15.59 21.96 1.70
CA ASP A 481 15.78 22.82 0.53
C ASP A 481 14.62 22.72 -0.47
N ALA A 482 14.11 21.52 -0.73
CA ALA A 482 12.98 21.28 -1.62
C ALA A 482 11.67 21.88 -1.08
N LEU A 483 11.42 21.77 0.24
CA LEU A 483 10.28 22.43 0.88
C LEU A 483 10.38 23.94 0.83
N LEU A 484 11.54 24.51 1.16
CA LEU A 484 11.77 25.94 1.10
C LEU A 484 11.61 26.48 -0.32
N ALA A 485 12.08 25.72 -1.31
CA ALA A 485 11.96 26.12 -2.71
C ALA A 485 10.49 26.26 -3.14
N ILE A 486 9.54 25.52 -2.56
CA ILE A 486 8.10 25.66 -2.85
C ILE A 486 7.37 26.57 -1.85
N ASP A 487 8.08 27.32 -1.01
CA ASP A 487 7.52 28.17 0.05
C ASP A 487 6.76 27.40 1.15
N GLY A 488 7.14 26.14 1.40
CA GLY A 488 6.55 25.31 2.46
C GLY A 488 5.10 24.89 2.19
N PHE A 489 4.30 24.78 3.25
CA PHE A 489 2.87 24.45 3.18
C PHE A 489 2.04 25.71 2.93
N ASN A 490 0.96 25.61 2.15
CA ASN A 490 0.11 26.77 1.89
C ASN A 490 -0.81 27.05 3.11
N PRO A 491 -0.67 28.19 3.82
CA PRO A 491 -1.40 28.47 5.07
C PRO A 491 -2.93 28.52 4.92
N ILE A 492 -3.44 28.58 3.69
CA ILE A 492 -4.87 28.53 3.37
C ILE A 492 -5.53 27.23 3.84
N TYR A 493 -4.76 26.15 3.95
CA TYR A 493 -5.22 24.84 4.39
C TYR A 493 -5.20 24.76 5.91
N LEU A 494 -6.31 25.15 6.53
CA LEU A 494 -6.42 25.20 7.99
C LEU A 494 -6.52 23.81 8.65
N ARG A 495 -7.09 22.83 7.95
CA ARG A 495 -7.46 21.52 8.54
C ARG A 495 -7.02 20.30 7.74
N ALA A 496 -6.96 20.42 6.40
CA ALA A 496 -6.71 19.29 5.51
C ALA A 496 -6.43 19.72 4.08
N GLY A 497 -5.79 18.82 3.33
CA GLY A 497 -5.47 18.98 1.91
C GLY A 497 -4.11 19.60 1.66
N ASP A 498 -3.38 19.96 2.71
CA ASP A 498 -2.04 20.54 2.62
C ASP A 498 -0.96 19.51 2.30
N ASP A 499 -1.13 18.28 2.78
CA ASP A 499 -0.34 17.11 2.36
C ASP A 499 -0.49 16.82 0.86
N VAL A 500 -1.72 16.88 0.32
CA VAL A 500 -1.97 16.74 -1.13
C VAL A 500 -1.35 17.89 -1.92
N ASP A 501 -1.56 19.13 -1.47
CA ASP A 501 -1.04 20.33 -2.14
C ASP A 501 0.50 20.33 -2.22
N VAL A 502 1.18 20.05 -1.10
CA VAL A 502 2.64 20.03 -1.06
C VAL A 502 3.20 18.94 -1.98
N CYS A 503 2.60 17.74 -1.96
CA CYS A 503 3.02 16.63 -2.83
C CYS A 503 2.88 16.97 -4.31
N TRP A 504 1.78 17.63 -4.70
CA TRP A 504 1.57 18.02 -6.10
C TRP A 504 2.45 19.19 -6.52
N ARG A 505 2.75 20.15 -5.65
CA ARG A 505 3.70 21.24 -5.96
C ARG A 505 5.13 20.72 -6.16
N LEU A 506 5.57 19.74 -5.36
CA LEU A 506 6.86 19.07 -5.58
C LEU A 506 6.88 18.34 -6.94
N GLN A 507 5.85 17.56 -7.24
CA GLN A 507 5.75 16.84 -8.53
C GLN A 507 5.62 17.77 -9.74
N ALA A 508 4.98 18.93 -9.59
CA ALA A 508 4.89 19.94 -10.66
C ALA A 508 6.27 20.47 -11.09
N ARG A 509 7.30 20.31 -10.25
CA ARG A 509 8.70 20.61 -10.58
C ARG A 509 9.46 19.42 -11.16
N GLY A 510 8.80 18.29 -11.37
CA GLY A 510 9.43 17.05 -11.85
C GLY A 510 10.13 16.25 -10.75
N TRP A 511 9.99 16.64 -9.48
CA TRP A 511 10.60 15.92 -8.37
C TRP A 511 9.78 14.71 -7.93
N LYS A 512 10.45 13.73 -7.33
CA LYS A 512 9.87 12.45 -6.92
C LYS A 512 9.73 12.36 -5.41
N ILE A 513 8.72 11.61 -4.97
CA ILE A 513 8.46 11.30 -3.57
C ILE A 513 8.59 9.79 -3.42
N GLY A 514 9.51 9.33 -2.58
CA GLY A 514 9.70 7.92 -2.26
C GLY A 514 8.62 7.38 -1.32
N PHE A 515 8.46 6.07 -1.30
CA PHE A 515 7.61 5.35 -0.37
C PHE A 515 8.40 4.26 0.33
N ALA A 516 8.54 4.41 1.65
CA ALA A 516 9.23 3.47 2.52
C ALA A 516 8.19 2.62 3.26
N SER A 517 7.93 1.40 2.78
CA SER A 517 6.94 0.51 3.38
C SER A 517 7.26 0.07 4.82
N ALA A 518 8.50 0.27 5.28
CA ALA A 518 8.96 -0.02 6.63
C ALA A 518 8.86 1.19 7.59
N ALA A 519 8.66 2.41 7.08
CA ALA A 519 8.48 3.62 7.88
C ALA A 519 7.05 3.65 8.47
N LEU A 520 6.78 2.77 9.42
CA LEU A 520 5.44 2.52 9.96
C LEU A 520 5.04 3.57 11.01
N VAL A 521 3.79 4.03 10.92
CA VAL A 521 3.14 4.84 11.96
C VAL A 521 1.82 4.20 12.35
N TRP A 522 1.57 4.09 13.65
CA TRP A 522 0.25 3.77 14.19
C TRP A 522 -0.53 5.07 14.39
N HIS A 523 -1.67 5.22 13.72
CA HIS A 523 -2.47 6.44 13.71
C HIS A 523 -3.80 6.24 14.44
N HIS A 524 -3.98 6.92 15.57
CA HIS A 524 -5.21 6.83 16.36
C HIS A 524 -6.38 7.46 15.61
N HIS A 525 -7.41 6.65 15.33
CA HIS A 525 -8.58 7.13 14.63
C HIS A 525 -9.56 7.80 15.60
N ARG A 526 -10.41 8.67 15.06
CA ARG A 526 -11.43 9.37 15.84
C ARG A 526 -12.35 8.35 16.53
N SER A 527 -12.65 8.56 17.81
CA SER A 527 -13.46 7.64 18.63
C SER A 527 -14.98 7.91 18.58
N SER A 528 -15.44 8.87 17.76
CA SER A 528 -16.86 9.21 17.64
C SER A 528 -17.31 9.61 16.23
N VAL A 529 -18.56 9.31 15.90
CA VAL A 529 -19.20 9.70 14.63
C VAL A 529 -19.19 11.22 14.43
N LYS A 530 -19.38 12.00 15.50
CA LYS A 530 -19.34 13.48 15.45
C LYS A 530 -17.95 13.98 15.06
N ALA A 531 -16.89 13.35 15.58
CA ALA A 531 -15.52 13.71 15.21
C ALA A 531 -15.21 13.31 13.76
N TYR A 532 -15.61 12.11 13.33
CA TYR A 532 -15.51 11.69 11.92
C TYR A 532 -16.25 12.64 10.97
N TRP A 533 -17.49 13.04 11.30
CA TRP A 533 -18.26 13.99 10.50
C TRP A 533 -17.50 15.32 10.33
N ARG A 534 -16.97 15.89 11.42
CA ARG A 534 -16.18 17.13 11.37
C ARG A 534 -14.94 16.99 10.50
N GLN A 535 -14.24 15.86 10.58
CA GLN A 535 -13.09 15.56 9.73
C GLN A 535 -13.49 15.52 8.24
N GLN A 536 -14.54 14.79 7.88
CA GLN A 536 -15.01 14.71 6.49
C GLN A 536 -15.53 16.06 5.96
N VAL A 537 -16.11 16.91 6.82
CA VAL A 537 -16.43 18.31 6.47
C VAL A 537 -15.15 19.10 6.17
N GLY A 538 -14.12 19.00 7.03
CA GLY A 538 -12.84 19.67 6.78
C GLY A 538 -12.15 19.19 5.50
N TYR A 539 -12.25 17.90 5.20
CA TYR A 539 -11.73 17.34 3.95
C TYR A 539 -12.49 17.84 2.71
N GLY A 540 -13.81 17.99 2.80
CA GLY A 540 -14.60 18.60 1.73
C GLY A 540 -14.28 20.07 1.50
N GLU A 541 -13.97 20.81 2.56
CA GLU A 541 -13.51 22.20 2.49
C GLU A 541 -12.14 22.29 1.81
N GLY A 542 -11.17 21.46 2.22
CA GLY A 542 -9.83 21.36 1.59
C GLY A 542 -9.87 20.96 0.12
N GLU A 543 -10.78 20.04 -0.26
CA GLU A 543 -10.99 19.65 -1.67
C GLU A 543 -11.43 20.83 -2.56
N THR A 544 -12.25 21.75 -2.06
CA THR A 544 -12.66 22.95 -2.82
C THR A 544 -11.44 23.80 -3.15
N TRP A 545 -10.52 23.96 -2.20
CA TRP A 545 -9.28 24.73 -2.38
C TRP A 545 -8.27 24.00 -3.28
N LEU A 546 -8.09 22.70 -3.09
CA LEU A 546 -7.29 21.88 -4.00
C LEU A 546 -7.80 21.96 -5.44
N MET A 547 -9.12 21.95 -5.66
CA MET A 547 -9.69 22.10 -6.99
C MET A 547 -9.41 23.49 -7.60
N ALA A 548 -9.33 24.54 -6.78
CA ALA A 548 -8.98 25.88 -7.22
C ALA A 548 -7.47 26.00 -7.56
N HIS A 549 -6.58 25.46 -6.73
CA HIS A 549 -5.13 25.54 -6.94
C HIS A 549 -4.62 24.56 -8.01
N HIS A 550 -5.23 23.38 -8.10
CA HIS A 550 -4.80 22.29 -8.99
C HIS A 550 -5.94 21.81 -9.89
N PRO A 551 -6.54 22.67 -10.73
CA PRO A 551 -7.72 22.30 -11.52
C PRO A 551 -7.46 21.12 -12.47
N ALA A 552 -6.22 20.95 -12.93
CA ALA A 552 -5.79 19.83 -13.78
C ALA A 552 -5.81 18.47 -13.05
N LYS A 553 -5.84 18.45 -11.72
CA LYS A 553 -5.95 17.24 -10.88
C LYS A 553 -7.39 16.89 -10.55
N PHE A 554 -8.38 17.53 -11.19
CA PHE A 554 -9.80 17.27 -10.95
C PHE A 554 -10.62 17.09 -12.23
N LEU A 555 -11.48 16.07 -12.24
CA LEU A 555 -12.51 15.86 -13.26
C LEU A 555 -13.89 15.91 -12.61
N ASP A 556 -14.68 16.92 -12.95
CA ASP A 556 -16.08 17.05 -12.50
C ASP A 556 -16.23 17.04 -10.96
N GLY A 557 -15.28 17.68 -10.26
CA GLY A 557 -15.23 17.76 -8.80
C GLY A 557 -14.75 16.47 -8.10
N ARG A 558 -14.12 15.56 -8.85
CA ARG A 558 -13.41 14.39 -8.33
C ARG A 558 -11.92 14.53 -8.57
N MET A 559 -11.14 14.17 -7.55
CA MET A 559 -9.69 14.15 -7.64
C MET A 559 -9.23 13.03 -8.58
N LEU A 560 -8.28 13.35 -9.46
CA LEU A 560 -7.62 12.42 -10.35
C LEU A 560 -6.29 12.03 -9.71
N TRP A 561 -6.17 10.76 -9.35
CA TRP A 561 -4.92 10.15 -8.94
C TRP A 561 -4.35 9.37 -10.13
N ARG A 562 -3.07 9.59 -10.45
CA ARG A 562 -2.29 8.75 -11.37
C ARG A 562 -1.90 7.45 -10.70
N GLY A 563 -1.54 7.53 -9.42
CA GLY A 563 -1.11 6.38 -8.64
C GLY A 563 -2.26 5.53 -8.11
N ARG A 564 -1.90 4.36 -7.58
CA ARG A 564 -2.78 3.38 -6.96
C ARG A 564 -2.81 3.56 -5.46
N ILE A 565 -3.97 3.35 -4.86
CA ILE A 565 -4.12 3.32 -3.41
C ILE A 565 -3.90 1.89 -2.91
N TYR A 566 -2.80 1.64 -2.21
CA TYR A 566 -2.48 0.36 -1.58
C TYR A 566 -2.98 0.35 -0.12
N SER A 567 -4.30 0.34 0.06
CA SER A 567 -4.93 0.24 1.38
C SER A 567 -5.47 -1.18 1.63
N PRO A 568 -5.39 -1.73 2.86
CA PRO A 568 -6.11 -2.96 3.25
C PRO A 568 -7.64 -2.78 3.20
N LEU A 569 -8.11 -1.55 3.02
CA LEU A 569 -9.52 -1.26 2.86
C LEU A 569 -10.02 -1.73 1.47
N PRO A 570 -11.11 -2.52 1.40
CA PRO A 570 -11.56 -3.20 0.17
C PRO A 570 -12.22 -2.28 -0.87
N PHE A 571 -11.94 -0.98 -0.86
CA PHE A 571 -12.33 -0.10 -1.95
C PHE A 571 -11.38 -0.34 -3.15
N VAL A 572 -11.92 -0.28 -4.38
CA VAL A 572 -11.24 -0.60 -5.67
C VAL A 572 -11.18 -2.09 -6.11
N ARG A 573 -12.15 -2.94 -5.76
CA ARG A 573 -12.40 -4.20 -6.50
C ARG A 573 -13.86 -4.31 -6.94
N SER A 574 -14.18 -3.82 -8.14
CA SER A 574 -15.56 -3.82 -8.62
C SER A 574 -15.70 -4.37 -10.04
N LEU A 575 -16.32 -5.55 -10.06
CA LEU A 575 -17.10 -6.21 -11.13
C LEU A 575 -16.37 -6.97 -12.23
N TRP A 576 -15.07 -6.76 -12.47
CA TRP A 576 -14.29 -7.59 -13.40
C TRP A 576 -13.03 -8.09 -12.69
N GLY A 577 -12.78 -9.40 -12.81
CA GLY A 577 -11.81 -10.11 -11.98
C GLY A 577 -10.36 -9.81 -12.34
N THR A 578 -9.49 -9.97 -11.35
CA THR A 578 -8.05 -10.09 -11.53
C THR A 578 -7.71 -11.17 -12.57
N ARG A 579 -7.05 -10.81 -13.68
CA ARG A 579 -6.52 -11.75 -14.67
C ARG A 579 -5.03 -11.99 -14.39
N ILE A 580 -4.61 -13.25 -14.36
CA ILE A 580 -3.20 -13.62 -14.17
C ILE A 580 -2.66 -14.04 -15.51
N ASN A 581 -1.62 -13.36 -16.00
CA ASN A 581 -0.83 -13.84 -17.13
C ASN A 581 0.33 -14.67 -16.60
N ALA A 582 0.11 -15.98 -16.60
CA ALA A 582 1.11 -16.96 -16.23
C ALA A 582 2.03 -17.33 -17.41
N GLY A 583 2.01 -16.59 -18.53
CA GLY A 583 2.79 -16.92 -19.74
C GLY A 583 2.22 -18.10 -20.53
N VAL A 584 2.86 -18.39 -21.67
CA VAL A 584 2.49 -19.52 -22.53
C VAL A 584 2.61 -20.81 -21.72
N TRP A 585 1.51 -21.55 -21.60
CA TRP A 585 1.41 -22.77 -20.77
C TRP A 585 1.67 -22.59 -19.25
N GLY A 586 1.66 -21.36 -18.72
CA GLY A 586 1.86 -21.15 -17.27
C GLY A 586 3.31 -21.14 -16.83
N THR A 587 4.25 -20.88 -17.74
CA THR A 587 5.71 -20.93 -17.52
C THR A 587 6.35 -19.57 -17.21
N ALA A 588 5.57 -18.49 -17.06
CA ALA A 588 6.14 -17.20 -16.68
C ALA A 588 6.83 -17.30 -15.32
N ALA A 589 8.10 -16.90 -15.27
CA ALA A 589 8.86 -16.79 -14.03
C ALA A 589 8.24 -15.76 -13.06
N PHE A 590 7.62 -14.71 -13.61
CA PHE A 590 6.94 -13.66 -12.86
C PHE A 590 5.53 -13.42 -13.43
N PRO A 591 4.52 -14.22 -13.03
CA PRO A 591 3.16 -14.05 -13.51
C PRO A 591 2.59 -12.68 -13.16
N SER A 592 2.22 -11.91 -14.18
CA SER A 592 1.69 -10.56 -13.98
C SER A 592 0.20 -10.61 -13.66
N VAL A 593 -0.19 -9.87 -12.64
CA VAL A 593 -1.57 -9.75 -12.21
C VAL A 593 -2.17 -8.48 -12.82
N TYR A 594 -3.00 -8.65 -13.84
CA TYR A 594 -3.76 -7.56 -14.45
C TYR A 594 -5.05 -7.33 -13.68
N ARG A 595 -5.28 -6.07 -13.28
CA ARG A 595 -6.61 -5.60 -12.90
C ARG A 595 -7.14 -4.75 -14.05
N THR A 596 -8.28 -5.11 -14.60
CA THR A 596 -9.03 -4.24 -15.50
C THR A 596 -9.65 -3.11 -14.69
N ASP A 597 -9.55 -1.88 -15.20
CA ASP A 597 -10.07 -0.67 -14.56
C ASP A 597 -11.51 -0.81 -14.09
N VAL A 598 -11.83 -0.09 -13.03
CA VAL A 598 -13.17 -0.10 -12.46
C VAL A 598 -14.11 0.71 -13.37
N HIS A 599 -15.12 0.04 -13.93
CA HIS A 599 -16.14 0.69 -14.75
C HIS A 599 -16.84 1.82 -13.97
N PRO A 600 -17.01 3.04 -14.55
CA PRO A 600 -17.70 4.18 -13.91
C PRO A 600 -19.05 3.87 -13.25
N PHE A 601 -19.86 2.94 -13.79
CA PHE A 601 -21.15 2.55 -13.22
C PHE A 601 -21.06 1.91 -11.83
N ALA A 602 -19.91 1.34 -11.46
CA ALA A 602 -19.67 0.80 -10.13
C ALA A 602 -19.75 1.85 -9.00
N PHE A 603 -19.50 3.12 -9.33
CA PHE A 603 -19.37 4.22 -8.37
C PHE A 603 -20.58 5.14 -8.31
N LEU A 604 -21.47 5.09 -9.32
CA LEU A 604 -22.64 5.97 -9.37
C LEU A 604 -23.49 5.91 -8.09
N PRO A 605 -23.80 4.74 -7.50
CA PRO A 605 -24.58 4.66 -6.27
C PRO A 605 -23.96 5.37 -5.05
N HIS A 606 -22.63 5.60 -5.06
CA HIS A 606 -21.93 6.36 -4.01
C HIS A 606 -21.77 7.84 -4.31
N SER A 607 -22.14 8.28 -5.52
CA SER A 607 -22.10 9.70 -5.86
C SER A 607 -23.28 10.42 -5.23
N ILE A 608 -23.07 11.65 -4.76
CA ILE A 608 -24.18 12.44 -4.25
C ILE A 608 -25.22 12.74 -5.33
N ARG A 609 -24.78 12.97 -6.58
CA ARG A 609 -25.71 13.31 -7.66
C ARG A 609 -26.73 12.20 -7.84
N TRP A 610 -26.28 10.95 -7.79
CA TRP A 610 -27.17 9.79 -7.78
C TRP A 610 -28.11 9.79 -6.58
N GLN A 611 -27.61 10.02 -5.37
CA GLN A 611 -28.41 10.01 -4.15
C GLN A 611 -29.47 11.13 -4.15
N VAL A 612 -29.09 12.34 -4.57
CA VAL A 612 -30.00 13.50 -4.69
C VAL A 612 -31.02 13.26 -5.78
N VAL A 613 -30.62 12.80 -6.97
CA VAL A 613 -31.58 12.47 -8.04
C VAL A 613 -32.54 11.39 -7.59
N SER A 614 -32.05 10.32 -6.96
CA SER A 614 -32.88 9.22 -6.45
C SER A 614 -33.87 9.73 -5.40
N PHE A 615 -33.42 10.56 -4.46
CA PHE A 615 -34.26 11.15 -3.42
C PHE A 615 -35.30 12.11 -3.99
N LEU A 616 -34.92 13.00 -4.90
CA LEU A 616 -35.82 13.93 -5.56
C LEU A 616 -36.86 13.19 -6.42
N MET A 617 -36.47 12.11 -7.11
CA MET A 617 -37.40 11.25 -7.84
C MET A 617 -38.41 10.58 -6.91
N THR A 618 -37.96 10.03 -5.77
CA THR A 618 -38.86 9.45 -4.78
C THR A 618 -39.81 10.49 -4.18
N MET A 619 -39.32 11.68 -3.85
CA MET A 619 -40.13 12.77 -3.31
C MET A 619 -41.16 13.26 -4.33
N ALA A 620 -40.74 13.51 -5.58
CA ALA A 620 -41.62 13.90 -6.67
C ALA A 620 -42.67 12.82 -6.95
N GLY A 621 -42.27 11.54 -6.95
CA GLY A 621 -43.19 10.41 -7.06
C GLY A 621 -44.25 10.41 -5.95
N GLY A 622 -43.87 10.67 -4.71
CA GLY A 622 -44.80 10.80 -3.58
C GLY A 622 -45.78 11.97 -3.74
N LEU A 623 -45.30 13.12 -4.22
CA LEU A 623 -46.15 14.29 -4.51
C LEU A 623 -47.15 14.00 -5.65
N VAL A 624 -46.71 13.33 -6.72
CA VAL A 624 -47.59 12.92 -7.84
C VAL A 624 -48.57 11.82 -7.41
N ALA A 625 -48.20 10.93 -6.49
CA ALA A 625 -49.12 9.96 -5.90
C ALA A 625 -50.25 10.67 -5.13
N ALA A 626 -49.91 11.75 -4.41
CA ALA A 626 -50.85 12.52 -3.61
C ALA A 626 -51.91 13.28 -4.43
N THR A 627 -51.66 13.57 -5.72
CA THR A 627 -52.65 14.23 -6.58
C THR A 627 -53.69 13.26 -7.18
N GLY A 628 -53.45 11.94 -7.15
CA GLY A 628 -54.40 10.93 -7.62
C GLY A 628 -54.52 10.75 -9.14
N ASP A 629 -54.17 11.77 -9.93
CA ASP A 629 -54.46 11.82 -11.37
C ASP A 629 -53.43 11.12 -12.28
N HIS A 630 -52.26 10.74 -11.76
CA HIS A 630 -51.17 10.18 -12.58
C HIS A 630 -50.44 9.00 -11.92
N ARG A 631 -51.18 7.93 -11.62
CA ARG A 631 -50.66 6.72 -10.94
C ARG A 631 -49.46 6.08 -11.66
N TRP A 632 -49.45 6.07 -12.99
CA TRP A 632 -48.35 5.51 -13.78
C TRP A 632 -47.06 6.34 -13.64
N ALA A 633 -47.16 7.67 -13.64
CA ALA A 633 -46.01 8.57 -13.48
C ALA A 633 -45.46 8.50 -12.05
N SER A 634 -46.36 8.45 -11.05
CA SER A 634 -45.99 8.18 -9.66
C SER A 634 -45.25 6.86 -9.51
N ALA A 635 -45.73 5.78 -10.15
CA ALA A 635 -45.10 4.47 -10.09
C ALA A 635 -43.69 4.46 -10.72
N ILE A 636 -43.50 5.14 -11.86
CA ILE A 636 -42.18 5.26 -12.50
C ILE A 636 -41.20 6.06 -11.62
N LEU A 637 -41.64 7.19 -11.06
CA LEU A 637 -40.79 8.05 -10.22
C LEU A 637 -40.42 7.37 -8.90
N LEU A 638 -41.40 6.77 -8.22
CA LEU A 638 -41.17 6.00 -6.99
C LEU A 638 -40.30 4.76 -7.25
N GLY A 639 -40.56 4.04 -8.35
CA GLY A 639 -39.77 2.86 -8.75
C GLY A 639 -38.33 3.23 -9.08
N GLY A 640 -38.11 4.24 -9.91
CA GLY A 640 -36.78 4.71 -10.30
C GLY A 640 -35.98 5.27 -9.12
N GLY A 641 -36.59 6.15 -8.32
CA GLY A 641 -35.94 6.68 -7.11
C GLY A 641 -35.69 5.60 -6.06
N GLY A 642 -36.64 4.68 -5.88
CA GLY A 642 -36.52 3.54 -4.97
C GLY A 642 -35.38 2.58 -5.35
N ILE A 643 -35.24 2.22 -6.63
CA ILE A 643 -34.12 1.42 -7.15
C ILE A 643 -32.80 2.16 -6.91
N GLY A 644 -32.75 3.47 -7.15
CA GLY A 644 -31.56 4.29 -6.93
C GLY A 644 -31.09 4.30 -5.46
N LEU A 645 -32.03 4.47 -4.52
CA LEU A 645 -31.75 4.40 -3.09
C LEU A 645 -31.37 2.98 -2.64
N ALA A 646 -32.08 1.95 -3.13
CA ALA A 646 -31.78 0.56 -2.83
C ALA A 646 -30.38 0.16 -3.32
N ALA A 647 -29.96 0.62 -4.51
CA ALA A 647 -28.61 0.40 -5.02
C ALA A 647 -27.54 1.03 -4.11
N THR A 648 -27.81 2.23 -3.58
CA THR A 648 -26.93 2.91 -2.62
C THR A 648 -26.79 2.09 -1.32
N ILE A 649 -27.91 1.65 -0.75
CA ILE A 649 -27.94 0.85 0.48
C ILE A 649 -27.25 -0.50 0.27
N ALA A 650 -27.57 -1.22 -0.80
CA ALA A 650 -26.97 -2.51 -1.13
C ALA A 650 -25.45 -2.39 -1.29
N LYS A 651 -24.96 -1.30 -1.89
CA LYS A 651 -23.53 -1.05 -2.04
C LYS A 651 -22.85 -0.74 -0.70
N ASN A 652 -23.44 0.10 0.16
CA ASN A 652 -22.96 0.33 1.53
C ASN A 652 -22.87 -0.98 2.34
N ILE A 653 -23.90 -1.83 2.26
CA ILE A 653 -23.91 -3.15 2.91
C ILE A 653 -22.79 -4.03 2.34
N THR A 654 -22.62 -4.06 1.02
CA THR A 654 -21.55 -4.82 0.37
C THR A 654 -20.17 -4.40 0.87
N TYR A 655 -19.94 -3.10 1.09
CA TYR A 655 -18.68 -2.60 1.65
C TYR A 655 -18.47 -3.04 3.09
N ALA A 656 -19.50 -2.96 3.92
CA ALA A 656 -19.43 -3.49 5.28
C ALA A 656 -19.16 -4.99 5.32
N MET A 657 -19.79 -5.78 4.44
CA MET A 657 -19.58 -7.24 4.39
C MET A 657 -18.16 -7.61 3.95
N ARG A 658 -17.50 -6.76 3.16
CA ARG A 658 -16.12 -6.96 2.67
C ARG A 658 -15.06 -6.42 3.62
N SER A 659 -15.43 -5.57 4.56
CA SER A 659 -14.49 -4.97 5.51
C SER A 659 -13.91 -6.03 6.43
N GLU A 660 -12.62 -5.91 6.76
CA GLU A 660 -11.88 -6.86 7.60
C GLU A 660 -12.28 -6.70 9.09
N VAL A 661 -13.48 -7.20 9.41
CA VAL A 661 -14.08 -7.17 10.77
C VAL A 661 -13.70 -8.42 11.55
N ASP A 662 -13.40 -9.51 10.86
CA ASP A 662 -13.16 -10.82 11.47
C ASP A 662 -11.80 -10.91 12.18
N SER A 663 -10.85 -10.01 11.85
CA SER A 663 -9.53 -9.90 12.49
C SER A 663 -9.50 -8.97 13.71
N LEU A 664 -10.64 -8.37 14.09
CA LEU A 664 -10.71 -7.48 15.26
C LEU A 664 -10.62 -8.27 16.58
N PRO A 665 -9.86 -7.79 17.59
CA PRO A 665 -9.64 -8.50 18.86
C PRO A 665 -10.96 -8.90 19.55
N ASP A 666 -11.93 -7.99 19.57
CA ASP A 666 -13.26 -8.19 20.19
C ASP A 666 -14.23 -9.03 19.36
N ALA A 667 -13.91 -9.30 18.09
CA ALA A 667 -14.75 -10.09 17.20
C ALA A 667 -14.48 -11.59 17.33
N GLY A 668 -13.28 -11.98 17.82
CA GLY A 668 -12.81 -13.33 18.13
C GLY A 668 -12.89 -14.33 16.96
N PRO A 669 -12.01 -15.36 16.89
CA PRO A 669 -12.10 -16.36 15.83
C PRO A 669 -13.35 -17.26 15.97
N ARG A 670 -13.81 -17.51 17.21
CA ARG A 670 -14.95 -18.40 17.50
C ARG A 670 -16.30 -17.70 17.37
N MET A 671 -17.22 -18.36 16.67
CA MET A 671 -18.54 -17.81 16.33
C MET A 671 -19.59 -18.10 17.42
N THR A 672 -19.51 -17.37 18.54
CA THR A 672 -20.49 -17.34 19.63
C THR A 672 -21.63 -16.34 19.35
N ALA A 673 -22.73 -16.41 20.11
CA ALA A 673 -23.81 -15.42 20.00
C ALA A 673 -23.33 -13.98 20.27
N ARG A 674 -22.42 -13.80 21.23
CA ARG A 674 -21.80 -12.50 21.57
C ARG A 674 -20.93 -11.97 20.43
N THR A 675 -20.08 -12.82 19.84
CA THR A 675 -19.22 -12.41 18.72
C THR A 675 -20.03 -12.12 17.45
N ARG A 676 -21.10 -12.88 17.17
CA ARG A 676 -22.05 -12.55 16.07
C ARG A 676 -22.66 -11.16 16.24
N ARG A 677 -23.14 -10.82 17.44
CA ARG A 677 -23.73 -9.50 17.72
C ARG A 677 -22.70 -8.38 17.54
N ARG A 678 -21.46 -8.58 17.99
CA ARG A 678 -20.35 -7.61 17.80
C ARG A 678 -20.00 -7.43 16.32
N ARG A 679 -19.80 -8.51 15.57
CA ARG A 679 -19.52 -8.45 14.12
C ARG A 679 -20.64 -7.73 13.35
N LEU A 680 -21.91 -8.00 13.71
CA LEU A 680 -23.05 -7.28 13.14
C LEU A 680 -22.99 -5.79 13.45
N TRP A 681 -22.70 -5.41 14.70
CA TRP A 681 -22.56 -4.00 15.10
C TRP A 681 -21.45 -3.29 14.32
N TYR A 682 -20.27 -3.90 14.18
CA TYR A 682 -19.16 -3.36 13.37
C TYR A 682 -19.61 -3.13 11.93
N ARG A 683 -20.22 -4.14 11.30
CA ARG A 683 -20.69 -4.06 9.91
C ARG A 683 -21.78 -2.99 9.72
N CYS A 684 -22.76 -2.91 10.62
CA CYS A 684 -23.79 -1.87 10.58
C CYS A 684 -23.19 -0.46 10.73
N THR A 685 -22.23 -0.29 11.64
CA THR A 685 -21.57 0.99 11.87
C THR A 685 -20.75 1.42 10.65
N VAL A 686 -19.95 0.50 10.08
CA VAL A 686 -19.19 0.77 8.86
C VAL A 686 -20.12 1.14 7.69
N ALA A 687 -21.23 0.41 7.50
CA ALA A 687 -22.21 0.75 6.45
C ALA A 687 -22.83 2.14 6.65
N TYR A 688 -23.13 2.51 7.90
CA TYR A 688 -23.63 3.85 8.24
C TYR A 688 -22.60 4.95 7.97
N LEU A 689 -21.33 4.73 8.33
CA LEU A 689 -20.25 5.69 8.06
C LEU A 689 -20.02 5.92 6.56
N HIS A 690 -20.19 4.88 5.73
CA HIS A 690 -20.16 5.01 4.26
C HIS A 690 -21.34 5.82 3.72
N PHE A 691 -22.52 5.71 4.35
CA PHE A 691 -23.70 6.46 3.97
C PHE A 691 -23.60 7.96 4.29
N ILE A 692 -23.09 8.32 5.48
CA ILE A 692 -23.05 9.73 5.91
C ILE A 692 -21.89 10.54 5.31
N GLN A 693 -20.82 9.88 4.85
CA GLN A 693 -19.61 10.56 4.41
C GLN A 693 -19.82 11.52 3.22
N PRO A 694 -20.55 11.16 2.15
CA PRO A 694 -20.80 12.07 1.04
C PRO A 694 -21.54 13.35 1.49
N LEU A 695 -22.45 13.23 2.45
CA LEU A 695 -23.19 14.36 3.02
C LEU A 695 -22.26 15.30 3.79
N ALA A 696 -21.34 14.74 4.60
CA ALA A 696 -20.34 15.51 5.32
C ALA A 696 -19.40 16.28 4.37
N ARG A 697 -18.89 15.60 3.33
CA ARG A 697 -18.01 16.19 2.32
C ARG A 697 -18.65 17.38 1.61
N ILE A 698 -19.93 17.28 1.28
CA ILE A 698 -20.64 18.36 0.58
C ILE A 698 -20.87 19.56 1.48
N ARG A 699 -21.24 19.33 2.74
CA ARG A 699 -21.30 20.41 3.71
C ARG A 699 -19.95 21.15 3.79
N GLY A 700 -18.85 20.40 3.76
CA GLY A 700 -17.49 20.94 3.64
C GLY A 700 -17.28 21.77 2.38
N ARG A 701 -17.64 21.23 1.22
CA ARG A 701 -17.48 21.91 -0.07
C ARG A 701 -18.29 23.20 -0.14
N ILE A 702 -19.55 23.17 0.29
CA ILE A 702 -20.43 24.34 0.39
C ILE A 702 -19.80 25.38 1.31
N ARG A 703 -19.29 24.97 2.48
CA ARG A 703 -18.59 25.87 3.39
C ARG A 703 -17.36 26.52 2.73
N GLY A 704 -16.55 25.74 2.02
CA GLY A 704 -15.41 26.27 1.27
C GLY A 704 -15.84 27.32 0.24
N VAL A 705 -16.88 27.04 -0.54
CA VAL A 705 -17.40 28.01 -1.53
C VAL A 705 -17.96 29.28 -0.88
N LEU A 706 -18.66 29.16 0.25
CA LEU A 706 -19.31 30.28 0.94
C LEU A 706 -18.36 31.11 1.82
N SER A 707 -17.22 30.56 2.22
CA SER A 707 -16.27 31.22 3.12
C SER A 707 -14.85 31.05 2.59
N PRO A 708 -14.51 31.70 1.45
CA PRO A 708 -13.14 31.74 1.01
C PRO A 708 -12.25 32.42 2.06
N PRO A 709 -11.11 31.83 2.42
CA PRO A 709 -10.15 32.48 3.30
C PRO A 709 -9.68 33.80 2.65
N GLU A 710 -9.40 34.80 3.49
CA GLU A 710 -9.06 36.17 3.07
C GLU A 710 -7.74 36.25 2.28
N VAL A 711 -6.95 35.17 2.25
CA VAL A 711 -5.71 35.08 1.48
C VAL A 711 -6.03 34.87 0.01
N ALA A 712 -5.57 35.81 -0.83
CA ALA A 712 -5.87 35.88 -2.25
C ALA A 712 -5.68 34.52 -2.95
N LEU A 713 -6.79 33.94 -3.41
CA LEU A 713 -6.76 32.89 -4.42
C LEU A 713 -5.89 33.41 -5.58
N PRO A 714 -4.95 32.60 -6.12
CA PRO A 714 -4.30 32.96 -7.37
C PRO A 714 -5.40 33.26 -8.39
N GLN A 715 -5.47 34.50 -8.88
CA GLN A 715 -6.45 34.88 -9.89
C GLN A 715 -6.06 34.14 -11.18
N ALA A 716 -6.62 32.95 -11.37
CA ALA A 716 -6.65 32.32 -12.66
C ALA A 716 -7.63 33.13 -13.51
N GLU A 717 -7.15 34.19 -14.17
CA GLU A 717 -7.95 34.84 -15.21
C GLU A 717 -8.31 33.80 -16.27
N PRO A 718 -9.62 33.51 -16.48
CA PRO A 718 -10.03 32.70 -17.59
C PRO A 718 -9.91 33.59 -18.83
N GLN A 719 -8.76 33.51 -19.50
CA GLN A 719 -8.62 34.14 -20.80
C GLN A 719 -9.59 33.42 -21.76
N ARG A 720 -10.72 34.05 -22.05
CA ARG A 720 -11.63 33.60 -23.11
C ARG A 720 -10.91 33.76 -24.44
N SER A 721 -10.23 32.72 -24.88
CA SER A 721 -9.84 32.58 -26.28
C SER A 721 -11.12 32.65 -27.12
N ARG A 722 -11.34 33.77 -27.81
CA ARG A 722 -12.22 33.81 -28.97
C ARG A 722 -11.50 33.00 -30.05
N GLY A 723 -11.76 31.69 -30.08
CA GLY A 723 -11.37 30.88 -31.21
C GLY A 723 -11.90 31.51 -32.51
N PRO A 724 -11.22 31.31 -33.65
CA PRO A 724 -11.70 31.79 -34.94
C PRO A 724 -13.14 31.29 -35.19
N ARG A 725 -13.94 32.07 -35.92
CA ARG A 725 -15.28 31.62 -36.33
C ARG A 725 -15.10 30.34 -37.15
N PRO A 726 -15.81 29.24 -36.80
CA PRO A 726 -15.62 27.97 -37.48
C PRO A 726 -15.96 28.14 -38.96
N SER A 727 -15.04 27.74 -39.82
CA SER A 727 -15.27 27.60 -41.26
C SER A 727 -16.29 26.49 -41.54
N LEU A 728 -16.90 26.48 -42.73
CA LEU A 728 -17.83 25.42 -43.15
C LEU A 728 -17.22 24.01 -43.03
N ASN A 729 -15.92 23.88 -43.30
CA ASN A 729 -15.18 22.63 -43.15
C ASN A 729 -15.01 22.21 -41.68
N GLU A 730 -14.80 23.16 -40.77
CA GLU A 730 -14.69 22.87 -39.33
C GLU A 730 -16.05 22.52 -38.72
N ALA A 731 -17.14 23.13 -39.19
CA ALA A 731 -18.51 22.76 -38.80
C ALA A 731 -18.86 21.34 -39.26
N TRP A 732 -18.47 20.97 -40.49
CA TRP A 732 -18.65 19.60 -40.99
C TRP A 732 -17.78 18.57 -40.24
N ARG A 733 -16.52 18.91 -39.94
CA ARG A 733 -15.64 18.09 -39.09
C ARG A 733 -16.22 17.88 -37.69
N ALA A 734 -16.80 18.93 -37.08
CA ALA A 734 -17.47 18.81 -35.80
C ALA A 734 -18.67 17.85 -35.86
N LEU A 735 -19.47 17.90 -36.93
CA LEU A 735 -20.58 16.98 -37.17
C LEU A 735 -20.12 15.51 -37.33
N LEU A 736 -19.04 15.29 -38.08
CA LEU A 736 -18.43 13.96 -38.22
C LEU A 736 -17.95 13.42 -36.87
N LEU A 737 -17.19 14.21 -36.12
CA LEU A 737 -16.75 13.83 -34.78
C LEU A 737 -17.92 13.49 -33.84
N ILE A 738 -19.02 14.27 -33.89
CA ILE A 738 -20.24 13.98 -33.11
C ILE A 738 -20.91 12.66 -33.55
N SER A 739 -20.81 12.28 -34.82
CA SER A 739 -21.32 10.99 -35.32
C SER A 739 -20.47 9.77 -34.95
N GLY A 740 -19.35 9.98 -34.24
CA GLY A 740 -18.42 8.93 -33.83
C GLY A 740 -17.43 8.50 -34.92
N THR A 741 -17.27 9.30 -35.98
CA THR A 741 -16.24 9.03 -37.01
C THR A 741 -14.87 9.54 -36.55
N VAL A 742 -13.83 8.74 -36.81
CA VAL A 742 -12.43 9.11 -36.60
C VAL A 742 -12.00 10.01 -37.76
N THR A 743 -11.42 11.17 -37.47
CA THR A 743 -10.86 12.07 -38.49
C THR A 743 -9.34 12.02 -38.46
N GLU A 744 -8.69 11.97 -39.63
CA GLU A 744 -7.22 11.91 -39.78
C GLU A 744 -6.71 13.16 -40.51
N ASP A 745 -5.74 13.87 -39.92
CA ASP A 745 -4.99 14.96 -40.55
C ASP A 745 -3.54 14.52 -40.80
N ARG A 746 -2.94 14.98 -41.91
CA ARG A 746 -1.59 14.59 -42.36
C ARG A 746 -0.75 15.82 -42.65
N PHE A 747 0.47 15.86 -42.12
CA PHE A 747 1.40 17.00 -42.21
C PHE A 747 2.78 16.51 -42.67
N TRP A 748 3.27 17.06 -43.77
CA TRP A 748 4.60 16.76 -44.29
C TRP A 748 5.65 17.70 -43.72
N SER A 749 6.83 17.18 -43.39
CA SER A 749 7.98 17.93 -42.89
C SER A 749 9.27 17.52 -43.61
N GLU A 750 10.07 18.51 -44.01
CA GLU A 750 11.42 18.29 -44.56
C GLU A 750 12.47 18.02 -43.46
N THR A 751 12.09 18.14 -42.19
CA THR A 751 12.95 17.85 -41.01
C THR A 751 12.36 16.75 -40.14
N TRP A 752 13.22 15.93 -39.55
CA TRP A 752 12.81 14.78 -38.73
C TRP A 752 12.41 15.22 -37.32
N THR A 753 11.38 14.57 -36.76
CA THR A 753 10.96 14.71 -35.36
C THR A 753 10.51 13.36 -34.81
N SER A 754 10.55 13.16 -33.50
CA SER A 754 9.94 11.99 -32.84
C SER A 754 8.49 12.26 -32.45
N THR A 755 7.68 11.20 -32.35
CA THR A 755 6.28 11.26 -31.91
C THR A 755 6.17 11.85 -30.50
N ASP A 756 7.03 11.41 -29.59
CA ASP A 756 7.16 11.89 -28.21
C ASP A 756 7.45 13.40 -28.15
N ARG A 757 8.33 13.93 -29.00
CA ARG A 757 8.58 15.38 -29.06
C ARG A 757 7.37 16.17 -29.58
N VAL A 758 6.65 15.63 -30.57
CA VAL A 758 5.43 16.24 -31.10
C VAL A 758 4.34 16.28 -30.04
N LEU A 759 4.08 15.16 -29.36
CA LEU A 759 3.07 15.05 -28.30
C LEU A 759 3.43 15.91 -27.09
N ALA A 760 4.70 15.96 -26.68
CA ALA A 760 5.15 16.85 -25.60
C ALA A 760 4.92 18.33 -25.96
N THR A 761 5.28 18.74 -27.19
CA THR A 761 5.08 20.12 -27.65
C THR A 761 3.60 20.47 -27.78
N PHE A 762 2.79 19.55 -28.29
CA PHE A 762 1.34 19.69 -28.42
C PHE A 762 0.66 19.83 -27.06
N THR A 763 0.98 18.95 -26.10
CA THR A 763 0.41 19.00 -24.75
C THR A 763 0.87 20.25 -23.99
N ASP A 764 2.12 20.67 -24.15
CA ASP A 764 2.61 21.94 -23.61
C ASP A 764 1.88 23.15 -24.21
N TRP A 765 1.66 23.15 -25.53
CA TRP A 765 0.89 24.19 -26.19
C TRP A 765 -0.56 24.23 -25.69
N LEU A 766 -1.22 23.08 -25.56
CA LEU A 766 -2.57 22.97 -25.00
C LEU A 766 -2.63 23.45 -23.54
N ARG A 767 -1.62 23.13 -22.72
CA ARG A 767 -1.52 23.59 -21.33
C ARG A 767 -1.34 25.11 -21.26
N ARG A 768 -0.49 25.68 -22.12
CA ARG A 768 -0.22 27.13 -22.18
C ARG A 768 -1.42 27.91 -22.74
N SER A 769 -2.15 27.34 -23.70
CA SER A 769 -3.28 28.02 -24.35
C SER A 769 -4.48 28.23 -23.43
N ARG A 770 -4.60 27.47 -22.33
CA ARG A 770 -5.75 27.45 -21.41
C ARG A 770 -7.12 27.24 -22.09
N ALA A 771 -7.14 26.87 -23.38
CA ALA A 771 -8.36 26.62 -24.14
C ALA A 771 -9.04 25.30 -23.72
N VAL A 772 -8.29 24.44 -23.02
CA VAL A 772 -8.73 23.13 -22.57
C VAL A 772 -8.61 23.06 -21.05
N ARG A 773 -9.65 22.54 -20.40
CA ARG A 773 -9.72 22.48 -18.93
C ARG A 773 -8.94 21.29 -18.34
N SER A 774 -8.82 20.19 -19.08
CA SER A 774 -8.12 18.98 -18.65
C SER A 774 -7.52 18.27 -19.85
N ILE A 775 -6.29 17.78 -19.70
CA ILE A 775 -5.57 16.98 -20.69
C ILE A 775 -5.07 15.73 -19.97
N GLU A 776 -5.41 14.57 -20.51
CA GLU A 776 -4.94 13.27 -20.07
C GLU A 776 -3.96 12.75 -21.12
N ILE A 777 -2.82 12.25 -20.69
CA ILE A 777 -1.81 11.64 -21.59
C ILE A 777 -1.91 10.14 -21.33
N ASP A 778 -2.05 9.36 -22.39
CA ASP A 778 -2.06 7.90 -22.27
C ASP A 778 -0.64 7.39 -21.99
N GLU A 779 -0.51 6.51 -21.00
CA GLU A 779 0.78 5.96 -20.58
C GLU A 779 1.11 4.63 -21.30
N GLY A 780 0.46 4.36 -22.45
CA GLY A 780 0.62 3.14 -23.24
C GLY A 780 -0.34 2.02 -22.86
N TRP A 781 -1.48 2.36 -22.24
CA TRP A 781 -2.52 1.40 -21.82
C TRP A 781 -3.71 1.34 -22.77
N SER A 782 -3.87 2.35 -23.63
CA SER A 782 -4.96 2.41 -24.59
C SER A 782 -4.43 2.37 -26.01
N ASP A 783 -4.83 1.33 -26.76
CA ASP A 783 -4.38 1.12 -28.15
C ASP A 783 -4.97 2.15 -29.14
N ASP A 784 -5.91 2.98 -28.69
CA ASP A 784 -6.74 3.87 -29.51
C ASP A 784 -6.42 5.38 -29.34
N ARG A 785 -5.54 5.79 -28.42
CA ARG A 785 -5.27 7.21 -28.13
C ARG A 785 -3.94 7.44 -27.43
N ASP A 786 -3.33 8.60 -27.69
CA ASP A 786 -2.09 9.05 -27.02
C ASP A 786 -2.36 10.22 -26.05
N VAL A 787 -3.35 11.09 -26.37
CA VAL A 787 -3.72 12.25 -25.55
C VAL A 787 -5.23 12.45 -25.60
N SER A 788 -5.90 12.57 -24.45
CA SER A 788 -7.31 12.93 -24.36
C SER A 788 -7.49 14.36 -23.87
N VAL A 789 -8.24 15.15 -24.63
CA VAL A 789 -8.51 16.57 -24.38
C VAL A 789 -9.95 16.72 -23.91
N PHE A 790 -10.18 17.27 -22.72
CA PHE A 790 -11.55 17.46 -22.21
C PHE A 790 -12.19 18.68 -22.87
N VAL A 791 -13.13 18.45 -23.80
CA VAL A 791 -13.79 19.50 -24.60
C VAL A 791 -15.11 19.97 -23.96
N GLY A 792 -15.18 19.92 -22.62
CA GLY A 792 -16.32 20.37 -21.83
C GLY A 792 -17.17 19.22 -21.28
N ARG A 793 -18.35 19.55 -20.73
CA ARG A 793 -19.17 18.61 -19.94
C ARG A 793 -19.71 17.40 -20.73
N TRP A 794 -19.56 17.39 -22.05
CA TRP A 794 -20.23 16.44 -22.93
C TRP A 794 -19.30 15.36 -23.47
N ALA A 795 -18.03 15.66 -23.79
CA ALA A 795 -17.13 14.72 -24.44
C ALA A 795 -15.63 14.98 -24.19
N TRP A 796 -14.84 13.94 -24.39
CA TRP A 796 -13.40 13.95 -24.59
C TRP A 796 -13.08 13.94 -26.09
N LEU A 797 -12.03 14.64 -26.48
CA LEU A 797 -11.43 14.52 -27.81
C LEU A 797 -10.12 13.75 -27.64
N ASP A 798 -10.15 12.49 -28.04
CA ASP A 798 -9.00 11.62 -28.04
C ASP A 798 -8.17 11.91 -29.30
N VAL A 799 -6.87 12.06 -29.11
CA VAL A 799 -5.87 12.40 -30.14
C VAL A 799 -4.82 11.28 -30.15
N ARG A 800 -4.45 10.84 -31.34
CA ARG A 800 -3.37 9.90 -31.58
C ARG A 800 -2.44 10.46 -32.65
N ALA A 801 -1.13 10.32 -32.47
CA ALA A 801 -0.13 10.82 -33.39
C ALA A 801 0.79 9.68 -33.89
N LEU A 802 1.18 9.75 -35.16
CA LEU A 802 2.17 8.87 -35.77
C LEU A 802 3.13 9.70 -36.60
N VAL A 803 4.44 9.53 -36.41
CA VAL A 803 5.45 10.12 -37.29
C VAL A 803 6.09 9.00 -38.13
N GLU A 804 5.91 9.06 -39.45
CA GLU A 804 6.52 8.16 -40.43
C GLU A 804 7.83 8.76 -40.95
N GLU A 805 8.90 7.97 -41.02
CA GLU A 805 10.17 8.38 -41.62
C GLU A 805 10.18 8.07 -43.12
N HIS A 806 10.48 9.07 -43.95
CA HIS A 806 10.53 8.96 -45.41
C HIS A 806 11.94 9.18 -46.00
N GLY A 807 12.99 8.97 -45.19
CA GLY A 807 14.39 9.09 -45.59
C GLY A 807 14.88 10.54 -45.74
N ALA A 808 16.20 10.73 -45.77
CA ALA A 808 16.85 12.04 -45.91
C ALA A 808 16.39 13.12 -44.89
N GLY A 809 16.02 12.70 -43.68
CA GLY A 809 15.50 13.57 -42.63
C GLY A 809 14.05 14.02 -42.82
N LYS A 810 13.32 13.48 -43.80
CA LYS A 810 11.91 13.83 -44.05
C LYS A 810 10.96 12.99 -43.21
N SER A 811 9.86 13.58 -42.77
CA SER A 811 8.85 12.90 -41.98
C SER A 811 7.41 13.29 -42.34
N LEU A 812 6.50 12.34 -42.20
CA LEU A 812 5.05 12.55 -42.33
C LEU A 812 4.40 12.35 -40.96
N LEU A 813 3.85 13.42 -40.39
CA LEU A 813 3.06 13.37 -39.17
C LEU A 813 1.60 13.12 -39.51
N ARG A 814 1.00 12.10 -38.89
CA ARG A 814 -0.43 11.83 -38.91
C ARG A 814 -1.01 12.09 -37.54
N VAL A 815 -2.16 12.74 -37.49
CA VAL A 815 -2.90 12.98 -36.26
C VAL A 815 -4.33 12.48 -36.49
N SER A 816 -4.75 11.48 -35.72
CA SER A 816 -6.15 11.06 -35.72
C SER A 816 -6.86 11.61 -34.49
N THR A 817 -8.09 12.08 -34.67
CA THR A 817 -8.93 12.59 -33.58
C THR A 817 -10.29 11.89 -33.56
N HIS A 818 -10.74 11.56 -32.35
CA HIS A 818 -11.99 10.86 -32.10
C HIS A 818 -12.72 11.49 -30.91
N LEU A 819 -14.04 11.69 -31.02
CA LEU A 819 -14.84 12.29 -29.94
C LEU A 819 -15.52 11.20 -29.11
N ARG A 820 -15.11 11.08 -27.84
CA ARG A 820 -15.66 10.11 -26.89
C ARG A 820 -16.59 10.80 -25.89
N PRO A 821 -17.90 10.49 -25.86
CA PRO A 821 -18.82 11.13 -24.94
C PRO A 821 -18.49 10.80 -23.48
N THR A 822 -18.68 11.78 -22.60
CA THR A 822 -18.55 11.61 -21.14
C THR A 822 -19.78 10.90 -20.57
N ALA A 823 -19.64 10.27 -19.40
CA ALA A 823 -20.78 9.68 -18.70
C ALA A 823 -21.90 10.71 -18.42
N PHE A 824 -21.54 11.97 -18.13
CA PHE A 824 -22.53 13.05 -18.02
C PHE A 824 -23.19 13.31 -19.38
N GLY A 825 -22.44 13.43 -20.47
CA GLY A 825 -23.00 13.63 -21.80
C GLY A 825 -23.97 12.53 -22.21
N VAL A 826 -23.64 11.27 -21.91
CA VAL A 826 -24.53 10.12 -22.15
C VAL A 826 -25.79 10.21 -21.27
N VAL A 827 -25.64 10.46 -19.96
CA VAL A 827 -26.78 10.57 -19.03
C VAL A 827 -27.64 11.79 -19.32
N ALA A 828 -27.06 12.91 -19.72
CA ALA A 828 -27.77 14.13 -20.09
C ALA A 828 -28.48 13.97 -21.43
N ALA A 829 -27.89 13.28 -22.41
CA ALA A 829 -28.56 12.93 -23.66
C ALA A 829 -29.73 11.96 -23.41
N LEU A 830 -29.55 10.95 -22.56
CA LEU A 830 -30.63 10.06 -22.11
C LEU A 830 -31.69 10.83 -21.31
N GLY A 831 -31.28 11.74 -20.43
CA GLY A 831 -32.16 12.58 -19.62
C GLY A 831 -32.95 13.56 -20.46
N LEU A 832 -32.35 14.16 -21.49
CA LEU A 832 -33.02 14.99 -22.49
C LEU A 832 -33.97 14.15 -23.34
N GLY A 833 -33.56 12.94 -23.74
CA GLY A 833 -34.43 11.98 -24.41
C GLY A 833 -35.64 11.62 -23.55
N ILE A 834 -35.44 11.36 -22.25
CA ILE A 834 -36.50 11.10 -21.27
C ILE A 834 -37.35 12.35 -21.07
N ALA A 835 -36.77 13.55 -20.97
CA ALA A 835 -37.50 14.81 -20.79
C ALA A 835 -38.35 15.15 -22.02
N LEU A 836 -37.84 14.90 -23.24
CA LEU A 836 -38.59 15.01 -24.48
C LEU A 836 -39.70 13.96 -24.56
N LEU A 837 -39.44 12.73 -24.09
CA LEU A 837 -40.44 11.67 -24.02
C LEU A 837 -41.52 11.99 -22.97
N VAL A 838 -41.14 12.47 -21.80
CA VAL A 838 -42.02 12.93 -20.71
C VAL A 838 -42.81 14.15 -21.16
N GLY A 839 -42.20 15.10 -21.85
CA GLY A 839 -42.86 16.27 -22.43
C GLY A 839 -43.84 15.89 -23.54
N ALA A 840 -43.50 14.91 -24.38
CA ALA A 840 -44.42 14.35 -25.37
C ALA A 840 -45.60 13.64 -24.70
N VAL A 841 -45.36 12.86 -23.65
CA VAL A 841 -46.41 12.18 -22.88
C VAL A 841 -47.28 13.18 -22.10
N PHE A 842 -46.69 14.23 -21.52
CA PHE A 842 -47.42 15.33 -20.85
C PHE A 842 -48.25 16.15 -21.83
N GLY A 843 -47.71 16.45 -23.02
CA GLY A 843 -48.43 17.15 -24.09
C GLY A 843 -49.63 16.34 -24.59
N VAL A 844 -49.49 15.02 -24.68
CA VAL A 844 -50.59 14.09 -24.99
C VAL A 844 -51.61 14.00 -23.85
N ALA A 845 -51.15 13.93 -22.59
CA ALA A 845 -52.02 13.80 -21.41
C ALA A 845 -52.83 15.07 -21.09
N LEU A 846 -52.27 16.26 -21.32
CA LEU A 846 -52.93 17.56 -21.05
C LEU A 846 -53.67 18.14 -22.26
N ARG A 847 -53.68 17.45 -23.43
CA ARG A 847 -54.22 17.96 -24.70
C ARG A 847 -53.76 19.37 -25.07
N TRP A 848 -52.54 19.75 -24.67
CA TRP A 848 -52.02 21.09 -24.88
C TRP A 848 -50.72 21.03 -25.71
N PRO A 849 -50.77 21.35 -27.02
CA PRO A 849 -49.63 21.16 -27.92
C PRO A 849 -48.41 22.03 -27.60
N LEU A 850 -48.58 23.09 -26.81
CA LEU A 850 -47.56 24.13 -26.56
C LEU A 850 -46.60 23.81 -25.41
N VAL A 851 -46.92 22.84 -24.54
CA VAL A 851 -46.00 22.45 -23.45
C VAL A 851 -44.78 21.68 -23.98
N GLY A 852 -44.96 20.93 -25.07
CA GLY A 852 -43.86 20.24 -25.75
C GLY A 852 -42.84 21.19 -26.39
N THR A 853 -43.26 22.40 -26.75
CA THR A 853 -42.39 23.41 -27.39
C THR A 853 -41.63 24.26 -26.38
N ILE A 854 -42.23 24.52 -25.21
CA ILE A 854 -41.60 25.32 -24.12
C ILE A 854 -40.56 24.49 -23.35
N ALA A 855 -40.77 23.18 -23.19
CA ALA A 855 -39.77 22.29 -22.57
C ALA A 855 -38.49 22.14 -23.41
N ALA A 856 -38.57 22.33 -24.74
CA ALA A 856 -37.43 22.24 -25.64
C ALA A 856 -36.63 23.56 -25.78
N THR A 857 -37.13 24.68 -25.27
CA THR A 857 -36.51 26.01 -25.43
C THR A 857 -35.82 26.55 -24.17
N VAL A 858 -35.91 25.87 -23.01
CA VAL A 858 -35.35 26.32 -21.72
C VAL A 858 -34.17 25.46 -21.22
N THR A 859 -33.77 24.42 -21.95
CA THR A 859 -32.52 23.66 -21.73
C THR A 859 -31.54 23.88 -22.87
#